data_AF-K9GZS8-F1
#
_entry.id   AF-K9GZS8-F1
#
_cell.length_a   1.000
_cell.length_b   1.000
_cell.length_c   1.000
_cell.angle_alpha   90.00
_cell.angle_beta   90.00
_cell.angle_gamma   90.00
#
_symmetry.space_group_name_H-M   'P 1'
#
loop_
_entity.id
_entity.type
_entity.pdbx_description
1 polymer ?
#
loop_
_entity_poly.entity_id
_entity_poly.type
_entity_poly.pdbx_seq_one_letter_code
_entity_poly.pdbx_strand_id
1 'polypeptide(L)'
;MIAKILVTRFLRENPDGDTEYAERNGQILVPRVLEHLEANKTMNSITDTDVISELNFHQLQQPLRLSRKLDNPPGFVVDSQMTELPVGCIGIEVHSFGLNKWDFQPDYLDWETDDTLGLECSGIVYKVGAGVHGITVGDRVACLGAGTARSFYHDRASAFQRIDDEMTLQMASALPLAYTIAYYVVNHLSIVESNDAILVHDAGSHFGQALLEVYLLKDARIFATVQNPSEKGLLSSKFGIPEGHVFISGKDDIAKEILRLTDGKKANIVVTFETADDKVLQSCTAKFGRFIQLRTSKLKSRLLSCPPNTSLSTVNIFELQKERMDLANRIWPKVFRYFVEGRLKGPGFIDAHHVSHIQDAIMAAQSRQHVVVHVEENDLVKATLPKSTPPLFHANASYMLVGGLGGIGRVVALWMAENGAKSLIFVNRSGLSKYQAQMTVRNLVEKGVQITTRACDISDETEVQQMIHDLSYCAPPIRGLIQAAMVLKDVHIENMRLDEYRDVTGPKYYGTWNLHRHLPTDLDFFLMLSSISGVIGNATQAAYAAGSTFMDAFAAYRRSLGLSAASLDLGTITDVGHLAENQDLAVKMERQGFQGTDVITLLSLIQVAISQSTSGGAQFVTGLGRWKETVSLGNFNAPLFSHFRFKFQGYAGSTALGDSMEGLKIEIGGAKTVDQAAVVICNALSRKIASHLSVSVENINPSNPVSEYGVDSHVAVELRNWISRSMDCTIPILEILAMSMLELSHRIASKRFEGKSE
;
A
#
# COMPACT_ATOMS: atom_id res chain seq x y z
N MET A 1 -14.06 23.78 -49.30
CA MET A 1 -14.11 23.80 -47.81
C MET A 1 -12.71 23.85 -47.20
N ILE A 2 -11.81 22.93 -47.56
CA ILE A 2 -10.39 22.93 -47.15
C ILE A 2 -9.70 24.29 -47.41
N ALA A 3 -9.94 24.90 -48.58
CA ALA A 3 -9.45 26.24 -48.89
C ALA A 3 -9.92 27.33 -47.88
N LYS A 4 -11.14 27.22 -47.34
CA LYS A 4 -11.64 28.15 -46.31
C LYS A 4 -10.96 27.92 -44.96
N ILE A 5 -10.66 26.67 -44.59
CA ILE A 5 -9.89 26.35 -43.38
C ILE A 5 -8.46 26.90 -43.50
N LEU A 6 -7.81 26.67 -44.65
CA LEU A 6 -6.48 27.21 -44.96
C LEU A 6 -6.44 28.74 -44.81
N VAL A 7 -7.40 29.44 -45.43
CA VAL A 7 -7.47 30.90 -45.36
C VAL A 7 -7.75 31.41 -43.95
N THR A 8 -8.69 30.80 -43.23
CA THR A 8 -9.12 31.30 -41.91
C THR A 8 -8.10 31.01 -40.81
N ARG A 9 -7.38 29.89 -40.87
CA ARG A 9 -6.41 29.53 -39.82
C ARG A 9 -4.99 29.97 -40.14
N PHE A 10 -4.50 29.65 -41.33
CA PHE A 10 -3.07 29.82 -41.65
C PHE A 10 -2.76 31.19 -42.28
N LEU A 11 -3.74 31.86 -42.89
CA LEU A 11 -3.55 33.20 -43.48
C LEU A 11 -4.07 34.35 -42.62
N ARG A 12 -4.91 34.08 -41.61
CA ARG A 12 -5.49 35.10 -40.71
C ARG A 12 -4.98 35.05 -39.27
N GLU A 13 -3.99 34.20 -38.97
CA GLU A 13 -3.31 34.07 -37.67
C GLU A 13 -4.27 34.12 -36.46
N ASN A 14 -5.38 33.39 -36.49
CA ASN A 14 -6.13 33.16 -35.25
C ASN A 14 -5.30 32.17 -34.42
N PRO A 15 -4.82 32.47 -33.19
CA PRO A 15 -4.06 31.54 -32.37
C PRO A 15 -4.90 30.43 -31.72
N ASP A 16 -6.22 30.64 -31.53
CA ASP A 16 -7.10 29.77 -30.73
C ASP A 16 -7.89 28.71 -31.53
N GLY A 17 -7.82 28.73 -32.85
CA GLY A 17 -8.41 27.71 -33.74
C GLY A 17 -7.74 26.33 -33.68
N ASP A 18 -8.48 25.32 -34.13
CA ASP A 18 -8.00 23.95 -34.27
C ASP A 18 -6.85 23.82 -35.28
N THR A 19 -5.89 22.94 -34.98
CA THR A 19 -4.72 22.63 -35.83
C THR A 19 -4.87 21.32 -36.59
N GLU A 20 -5.83 20.48 -36.22
CA GLU A 20 -6.07 19.15 -36.80
C GLU A 20 -7.55 18.99 -37.14
N TYR A 21 -7.82 18.41 -38.31
CA TYR A 21 -9.15 18.23 -38.84
C TYR A 21 -9.24 16.86 -39.53
N ALA A 22 -10.38 16.18 -39.37
CA ALA A 22 -10.72 14.97 -40.10
C ALA A 22 -12.00 15.20 -40.89
N GLU A 23 -12.09 14.62 -42.09
CA GLU A 23 -13.34 14.58 -42.86
C GLU A 23 -13.85 13.13 -42.86
N ARG A 24 -15.12 12.95 -42.51
CA ARG A 24 -15.80 11.64 -42.57
C ARG A 24 -17.21 11.84 -43.08
N ASN A 25 -17.56 11.20 -44.19
CA ASN A 25 -18.90 11.22 -44.78
C ASN A 25 -19.48 12.64 -44.98
N GLY A 26 -18.66 13.58 -45.45
CA GLY A 26 -19.02 14.98 -45.67
C GLY A 26 -18.97 15.87 -44.42
N GLN A 27 -18.66 15.33 -43.25
CA GLN A 27 -18.58 16.07 -41.99
C GLN A 27 -17.14 16.36 -41.59
N ILE A 28 -16.86 17.61 -41.23
CA ILE A 28 -15.58 17.99 -40.63
C ILE A 28 -15.65 17.76 -39.12
N LEU A 29 -14.70 16.99 -38.63
CA LEU A 29 -14.52 16.60 -37.24
C LEU A 29 -13.19 17.17 -36.73
N VAL A 30 -13.13 17.43 -35.43
CA VAL A 30 -11.91 17.86 -34.73
C VAL A 30 -11.55 16.83 -33.66
N PRO A 31 -10.28 16.43 -33.52
CA PRO A 31 -9.89 15.43 -32.54
C PRO A 31 -9.87 16.04 -31.12
N ARG A 32 -10.29 15.27 -30.13
CA ARG A 32 -10.25 15.64 -28.71
C ARG A 32 -9.83 14.44 -27.88
N VAL A 33 -8.98 14.67 -26.87
CA VAL A 33 -8.69 13.69 -25.83
C VAL A 33 -9.83 13.71 -24.81
N LEU A 34 -10.45 12.55 -24.60
CA LEU A 34 -11.60 12.38 -23.72
C LEU A 34 -11.32 11.29 -22.68
N GLU A 35 -11.94 11.42 -21.52
CA GLU A 35 -11.88 10.39 -20.48
C GLU A 35 -12.66 9.15 -20.89
N HIS A 36 -12.04 7.97 -20.78
CA HIS A 36 -12.68 6.70 -21.06
C HIS A 36 -13.31 6.10 -19.80
N LEU A 37 -14.54 6.52 -19.48
CA LEU A 37 -15.24 6.16 -18.24
C LEU A 37 -15.36 4.65 -18.00
N GLU A 38 -15.67 3.86 -19.04
CA GLU A 38 -15.83 2.40 -18.88
C GLU A 38 -14.51 1.71 -18.56
N ALA A 39 -13.41 2.06 -19.25
CA ALA A 39 -12.06 1.61 -18.93
C ALA A 39 -11.65 1.97 -17.50
N ASN A 40 -11.99 3.17 -17.02
CA ASN A 40 -11.71 3.59 -15.65
C ASN A 40 -12.50 2.76 -14.62
N LYS A 41 -13.78 2.46 -14.87
CA LYS A 41 -14.57 1.57 -14.02
C LYS A 41 -13.98 0.15 -13.99
N THR A 42 -13.63 -0.40 -15.15
CA THR A 42 -13.00 -1.72 -15.23
C THR A 42 -11.67 -1.75 -14.48
N MET A 43 -10.83 -0.73 -14.65
CA MET A 43 -9.56 -0.61 -13.93
C MET A 43 -9.76 -0.60 -12.41
N ASN A 44 -10.68 0.22 -11.90
CA ASN A 44 -11.00 0.25 -10.46
C ASN A 44 -11.47 -1.11 -9.95
N SER A 45 -12.22 -1.87 -10.75
CA SER A 45 -12.69 -3.21 -10.39
C SER A 45 -11.61 -4.31 -10.45
N ILE A 46 -10.51 -4.07 -11.18
CA ILE A 46 -9.33 -4.95 -11.26
C ILE A 46 -8.44 -4.72 -10.04
N THR A 47 -8.26 -3.45 -9.66
CA THR A 47 -7.51 -3.09 -8.45
C THR A 47 -8.22 -3.47 -7.16
N ASP A 48 -9.54 -3.64 -7.21
CA ASP A 48 -10.33 -4.18 -6.09
C ASP A 48 -10.18 -5.70 -6.05
N THR A 49 -9.15 -6.16 -5.33
CA THR A 49 -8.78 -7.58 -5.22
C THR A 49 -9.64 -8.35 -4.25
N ASP A 50 -10.43 -7.66 -3.44
CA ASP A 50 -11.06 -8.21 -2.26
C ASP A 50 -12.59 -8.05 -2.37
N VAL A 51 -13.34 -9.08 -1.96
CA VAL A 51 -14.81 -9.05 -1.90
C VAL A 51 -15.23 -9.39 -0.48
N ILE A 52 -16.09 -8.57 0.09
CA ILE A 52 -16.71 -8.86 1.39
C ILE A 52 -17.89 -9.81 1.14
N SER A 53 -17.84 -10.98 1.76
CA SER A 53 -18.91 -11.99 1.71
C SER A 53 -19.28 -12.43 3.12
N GLU A 54 -20.54 -12.83 3.31
CA GLU A 54 -20.98 -13.49 4.55
C GLU A 54 -20.73 -15.00 4.43
N LEU A 55 -19.94 -15.54 5.38
CA LEU A 55 -19.55 -16.94 5.43
C LEU A 55 -19.83 -17.53 6.81
N ASN A 56 -20.07 -18.84 6.85
CA ASN A 56 -20.13 -19.58 8.11
C ASN A 56 -18.74 -19.60 8.76
N PHE A 57 -18.68 -19.27 10.05
CA PHE A 57 -17.41 -19.20 10.77
C PHE A 57 -16.70 -20.55 10.83
N HIS A 58 -17.43 -21.65 11.06
CA HIS A 58 -16.89 -23.01 11.17
C HIS A 58 -16.97 -23.78 9.84
N GLN A 59 -16.44 -23.20 8.76
CA GLN A 59 -16.35 -23.87 7.46
C GLN A 59 -14.93 -24.39 7.17
N LEU A 60 -14.70 -25.69 7.34
CA LEU A 60 -13.36 -26.29 7.20
C LEU A 60 -12.75 -26.15 5.79
N GLN A 61 -13.58 -26.09 4.74
CA GLN A 61 -13.11 -25.87 3.37
C GLN A 61 -12.62 -24.43 3.12
N GLN A 62 -13.00 -23.50 3.98
CA GLN A 62 -12.66 -22.09 3.88
C GLN A 62 -12.47 -21.51 5.29
N PRO A 63 -11.42 -21.96 6.01
CA PRO A 63 -11.16 -21.52 7.37
C PRO A 63 -10.89 -20.02 7.37
N LEU A 64 -11.36 -19.35 8.42
CA LEU A 64 -11.23 -17.91 8.62
C LEU A 64 -10.29 -17.60 9.79
N ARG A 65 -9.57 -16.49 9.70
CA ARG A 65 -8.79 -15.89 10.79
C ARG A 65 -9.02 -14.39 10.87
N LEU A 66 -8.83 -13.81 12.05
CA LEU A 66 -8.87 -12.35 12.22
C LEU A 66 -7.58 -11.71 11.65
N SER A 67 -7.70 -10.58 10.96
CA SER A 67 -6.60 -9.86 10.29
C SER A 67 -6.57 -8.39 10.69
N ARG A 68 -5.37 -7.80 10.75
CA ARG A 68 -5.09 -6.40 11.10
C ARG A 68 -4.83 -5.49 9.90
N LYS A 69 -5.02 -5.96 8.65
CA LYS A 69 -4.61 -5.27 7.40
C LYS A 69 -4.82 -3.74 7.43
N LEU A 70 -3.78 -2.97 7.07
CA LEU A 70 -3.69 -1.49 7.14
C LEU A 70 -4.84 -0.72 6.48
N ASP A 71 -5.39 -1.25 5.38
CA ASP A 71 -6.29 -0.49 4.49
C ASP A 71 -7.78 -0.64 4.84
N ASN A 72 -8.12 -1.50 5.81
CA ASN A 72 -9.49 -1.76 6.26
C ASN A 72 -9.57 -1.95 7.78
N PRO A 73 -10.73 -1.72 8.41
CA PRO A 73 -10.90 -2.08 9.82
C PRO A 73 -10.60 -3.58 10.02
N PRO A 74 -9.98 -3.99 11.15
CA PRO A 74 -9.61 -5.38 11.38
C PRO A 74 -10.81 -6.31 11.21
N GLY A 75 -10.66 -7.41 10.48
CA GLY A 75 -11.79 -8.26 10.08
C GLY A 75 -11.36 -9.66 9.68
N PHE A 76 -12.33 -10.54 9.39
CA PHE A 76 -12.02 -11.92 9.02
C PHE A 76 -11.51 -12.01 7.58
N VAL A 77 -10.49 -12.85 7.37
CA VAL A 77 -9.93 -13.21 6.06
C VAL A 77 -9.80 -14.73 5.98
N VAL A 78 -9.63 -15.27 4.77
CA VAL A 78 -9.34 -16.70 4.59
C VAL A 78 -7.98 -17.04 5.21
N ASP A 79 -7.95 -18.09 6.03
CA ASP A 79 -6.73 -18.67 6.57
C ASP A 79 -6.14 -19.66 5.56
N SER A 80 -5.28 -19.15 4.68
CA SER A 80 -4.56 -19.97 3.69
C SER A 80 -3.44 -20.83 4.29
N GLN A 81 -3.15 -20.71 5.60
CA GLN A 81 -2.08 -21.47 6.26
C GLN A 81 -2.57 -22.78 6.85
N MET A 82 -3.88 -23.00 6.87
CA MET A 82 -4.47 -24.26 7.29
C MET A 82 -3.99 -25.39 6.38
N THR A 83 -3.17 -26.27 6.92
CA THR A 83 -2.57 -27.42 6.21
C THR A 83 -3.02 -28.73 6.86
N GLU A 84 -2.59 -29.88 6.30
CA GLU A 84 -2.85 -31.15 6.95
C GLU A 84 -2.27 -31.18 8.38
N LEU A 85 -3.08 -31.68 9.33
CA LEU A 85 -2.72 -31.71 10.75
C LEU A 85 -1.39 -32.47 10.98
N PRO A 86 -0.35 -31.82 11.53
CA PRO A 86 0.94 -32.47 11.79
C PRO A 86 0.87 -33.59 12.84
N VAL A 87 1.88 -34.47 12.83
CA VAL A 87 2.06 -35.51 13.85
C VAL A 87 2.25 -34.86 15.23
N GLY A 88 1.60 -35.40 16.27
CA GLY A 88 1.66 -34.87 17.63
C GLY A 88 0.81 -33.61 17.90
N CYS A 89 0.06 -33.13 16.91
CA CYS A 89 -0.82 -31.97 17.04
C CYS A 89 -2.30 -32.36 17.21
N ILE A 90 -3.08 -31.45 17.77
CA ILE A 90 -4.54 -31.54 17.92
C ILE A 90 -5.15 -30.38 17.15
N GLY A 91 -6.20 -30.64 16.38
CA GLY A 91 -7.01 -29.65 15.69
C GLY A 91 -8.34 -29.43 16.40
N ILE A 92 -8.69 -28.16 16.64
CA ILE A 92 -9.93 -27.75 17.30
C ILE A 92 -10.76 -26.82 16.41
N GLU A 93 -12.08 -26.91 16.55
CA GLU A 93 -13.04 -25.89 16.17
C GLU A 93 -13.08 -24.87 17.29
N VAL A 94 -12.68 -23.64 17.00
CA VAL A 94 -12.58 -22.58 18.00
C VAL A 94 -13.97 -22.01 18.25
N HIS A 95 -14.48 -22.20 19.46
CA HIS A 95 -15.77 -21.64 19.87
C HIS A 95 -15.63 -20.37 20.70
N SER A 96 -14.46 -20.15 21.30
CA SER A 96 -14.20 -18.94 22.06
C SER A 96 -12.71 -18.59 22.04
N PHE A 97 -12.37 -17.32 21.92
CA PHE A 97 -10.97 -16.86 21.95
C PHE A 97 -10.83 -15.52 22.67
N GLY A 98 -9.67 -15.33 23.32
CA GLY A 98 -9.34 -14.09 24.02
C GLY A 98 -8.71 -13.06 23.08
N LEU A 99 -9.16 -11.81 23.17
CA LEU A 99 -8.52 -10.65 22.56
C LEU A 99 -8.01 -9.71 23.65
N ASN A 100 -6.75 -9.32 23.55
CA ASN A 100 -6.12 -8.42 24.49
C ASN A 100 -5.92 -7.04 23.86
N LYS A 101 -5.83 -6.00 24.70
CA LYS A 101 -5.52 -4.62 24.27
C LYS A 101 -4.30 -4.54 23.35
N TRP A 102 -3.29 -5.35 23.64
CA TRP A 102 -2.01 -5.35 22.94
C TRP A 102 -2.04 -6.10 21.61
N ASP A 103 -3.07 -6.91 21.34
CA ASP A 103 -3.27 -7.54 20.02
C ASP A 103 -3.47 -6.50 18.90
N PHE A 104 -3.74 -5.24 19.26
CA PHE A 104 -3.98 -4.14 18.33
C PHE A 104 -2.96 -3.00 18.44
N GLN A 105 -1.85 -3.22 19.15
CA GLN A 105 -0.79 -2.22 19.27
C GLN A 105 0.39 -2.56 18.33
N PRO A 106 0.86 -1.61 17.49
CA PRO A 106 1.89 -1.88 16.46
C PRO A 106 3.21 -2.45 17.00
N ASP A 107 3.57 -2.12 18.24
CA ASP A 107 4.90 -2.41 18.80
C ASP A 107 5.07 -3.83 19.38
N TYR A 108 4.00 -4.62 19.47
CA TYR A 108 3.91 -5.72 20.45
C TYR A 108 4.11 -7.12 19.87
N LEU A 109 3.68 -7.36 18.63
CA LEU A 109 3.96 -8.59 17.88
C LEU A 109 4.72 -8.24 16.60
N ASP A 110 5.17 -9.25 15.85
CA ASP A 110 5.61 -9.02 14.47
C ASP A 110 4.37 -8.56 13.70
N TRP A 111 4.04 -7.27 13.81
CA TRP A 111 2.86 -6.59 13.25
C TRP A 111 2.78 -6.82 11.74
N GLU A 112 3.93 -7.07 11.11
CA GLU A 112 4.06 -7.47 9.72
C GLU A 112 3.35 -8.79 9.39
N THR A 113 3.06 -9.63 10.39
CA THR A 113 2.38 -10.92 10.25
C THR A 113 1.16 -11.04 11.18
N ASP A 114 -0.02 -11.21 10.59
CA ASP A 114 -1.28 -11.40 11.32
C ASP A 114 -1.38 -12.75 12.04
N ASP A 115 -0.47 -13.69 11.79
CA ASP A 115 -0.58 -15.11 12.19
C ASP A 115 -0.51 -15.34 13.69
N THR A 116 -0.26 -14.28 14.46
CA THR A 116 0.01 -14.31 15.89
C THR A 116 -1.09 -13.65 16.73
N LEU A 117 -2.20 -13.23 16.10
CA LEU A 117 -3.31 -12.57 16.80
C LEU A 117 -4.08 -13.54 17.72
N GLY A 118 -4.19 -13.18 18.99
CA GLY A 118 -4.81 -14.02 20.02
C GLY A 118 -3.83 -15.05 20.58
N LEU A 119 -3.88 -15.25 21.91
CA LEU A 119 -2.93 -16.11 22.64
C LEU A 119 -3.60 -17.26 23.40
N GLU A 120 -4.92 -17.29 23.37
CA GLU A 120 -5.72 -18.27 24.08
C GLU A 120 -7.06 -18.48 23.37
N CYS A 121 -7.53 -19.71 23.44
CA CYS A 121 -8.85 -20.08 22.94
C CYS A 121 -9.38 -21.33 23.64
N SER A 122 -10.63 -21.64 23.39
CA SER A 122 -11.26 -22.89 23.74
C SER A 122 -12.14 -23.36 22.59
N GLY A 123 -12.38 -24.67 22.55
CA GLY A 123 -13.06 -25.27 21.42
C GLY A 123 -13.32 -26.76 21.60
N ILE A 124 -13.78 -27.36 20.51
CA ILE A 124 -14.08 -28.79 20.43
C ILE A 124 -13.08 -29.44 19.49
N VAL A 125 -12.52 -30.58 19.90
CA VAL A 125 -11.53 -31.31 19.09
C VAL A 125 -12.22 -31.94 17.87
N TYR A 126 -11.84 -31.52 16.65
CA TYR A 126 -12.35 -32.13 15.41
C TYR A 126 -11.37 -33.18 14.83
N LYS A 127 -10.07 -33.08 15.16
CA LYS A 127 -9.05 -34.01 14.65
C LYS A 127 -7.88 -34.16 15.63
N VAL A 128 -7.37 -35.39 15.74
CA VAL A 128 -6.21 -35.72 16.59
C VAL A 128 -5.12 -36.32 15.70
N GLY A 129 -3.91 -35.76 15.79
CA GLY A 129 -2.74 -36.22 15.04
C GLY A 129 -2.16 -37.52 15.62
N ALA A 130 -1.37 -38.22 14.81
CA ALA A 130 -0.74 -39.47 15.24
C ALA A 130 0.19 -39.24 16.45
N GLY A 131 0.22 -40.19 17.39
CA GLY A 131 1.08 -40.14 18.59
C GLY A 131 0.55 -39.29 19.75
N VAL A 132 -0.64 -38.72 19.63
CA VAL A 132 -1.32 -38.03 20.73
C VAL A 132 -2.14 -39.02 21.55
N HIS A 133 -2.08 -38.89 22.88
CA HIS A 133 -2.83 -39.71 23.83
C HIS A 133 -3.55 -38.82 24.86
N GLY A 134 -4.69 -39.27 25.38
CA GLY A 134 -5.42 -38.61 26.46
C GLY A 134 -6.47 -37.57 26.03
N ILE A 135 -6.45 -37.13 24.77
CA ILE A 135 -7.46 -36.26 24.16
C ILE A 135 -8.02 -36.96 22.91
N THR A 136 -9.33 -36.91 22.74
CA THR A 136 -10.10 -37.55 21.68
C THR A 136 -11.00 -36.55 20.94
N VAL A 137 -11.45 -36.91 19.74
CA VAL A 137 -12.39 -36.10 18.96
C VAL A 137 -13.69 -35.93 19.74
N GLY A 138 -14.21 -34.70 19.79
CA GLY A 138 -15.37 -34.31 20.59
C GLY A 138 -15.04 -33.78 21.98
N ASP A 139 -13.81 -33.94 22.48
CA ASP A 139 -13.42 -33.36 23.77
C ASP A 139 -13.46 -31.83 23.71
N ARG A 140 -13.96 -31.22 24.78
CA ARG A 140 -13.90 -29.77 25.00
C ARG A 140 -12.54 -29.44 25.60
N VAL A 141 -11.85 -28.43 25.06
CA VAL A 141 -10.48 -28.09 25.47
C VAL A 141 -10.25 -26.59 25.60
N ALA A 142 -9.35 -26.21 26.51
CA ALA A 142 -8.75 -24.88 26.62
C ALA A 142 -7.31 -24.91 26.11
N CYS A 143 -6.88 -23.87 25.40
CA CYS A 143 -5.62 -23.82 24.69
C CYS A 143 -4.81 -22.55 25.02
N LEU A 144 -3.54 -22.73 25.39
CA LEU A 144 -2.52 -21.67 25.40
C LEU A 144 -1.69 -21.78 24.12
N GLY A 145 -1.85 -20.85 23.18
CA GLY A 145 -1.23 -20.91 21.86
C GLY A 145 -0.93 -19.53 21.29
N ALA A 146 -0.36 -19.45 20.10
CA ALA A 146 -0.21 -18.18 19.39
C ALA A 146 -1.07 -18.17 18.12
N GLY A 147 -1.71 -17.04 17.83
CA GLY A 147 -2.58 -16.91 16.67
C GLY A 147 -3.97 -17.52 16.88
N THR A 148 -4.53 -17.54 18.08
CA THR A 148 -5.74 -18.32 18.37
C THR A 148 -7.05 -17.71 17.86
N ALA A 149 -7.05 -16.45 17.40
CA ALA A 149 -8.23 -15.75 16.90
C ALA A 149 -8.59 -16.16 15.46
N ARG A 150 -9.06 -17.40 15.33
CA ARG A 150 -9.45 -18.04 14.06
C ARG A 150 -10.54 -19.07 14.27
N SER A 151 -11.07 -19.60 13.18
CA SER A 151 -12.14 -20.61 13.16
C SER A 151 -11.69 -22.02 13.51
N PHE A 152 -10.54 -22.43 12.95
CA PHE A 152 -9.92 -23.72 13.22
C PHE A 152 -8.49 -23.49 13.66
N TYR A 153 -8.07 -24.13 14.74
CA TYR A 153 -6.73 -23.95 15.31
C TYR A 153 -6.06 -25.29 15.52
N HIS A 154 -4.74 -25.36 15.30
CA HIS A 154 -3.96 -26.56 15.61
C HIS A 154 -2.64 -26.22 16.29
N ASP A 155 -2.30 -26.98 17.33
CA ASP A 155 -0.99 -26.92 18.00
C ASP A 155 -0.67 -28.31 18.59
N ARG A 156 0.48 -28.44 19.24
CA ARG A 156 0.92 -29.63 19.97
C ARG A 156 -0.05 -29.98 21.08
N ALA A 157 -0.18 -31.27 21.38
CA ALA A 157 -1.06 -31.76 22.44
C ALA A 157 -0.85 -31.10 23.81
N SER A 158 0.38 -30.69 24.15
CA SER A 158 0.68 -30.02 25.43
C SER A 158 0.04 -28.63 25.60
N ALA A 159 -0.36 -27.97 24.50
CA ALA A 159 -1.04 -26.68 24.55
C ALA A 159 -2.48 -26.79 25.06
N PHE A 160 -3.09 -27.97 24.93
CA PHE A 160 -4.50 -28.20 25.20
C PHE A 160 -4.71 -28.88 26.56
N GLN A 161 -5.73 -28.45 27.29
CA GLN A 161 -6.21 -29.11 28.51
C GLN A 161 -7.69 -29.37 28.39
N ARG A 162 -8.13 -30.59 28.72
CA ARG A 162 -9.54 -31.00 28.63
C ARG A 162 -10.34 -30.32 29.73
N ILE A 163 -11.42 -29.65 29.36
CA ILE A 163 -12.35 -29.01 30.29
C ILE A 163 -13.52 -29.96 30.58
N ASP A 164 -14.11 -29.84 31.76
CA ASP A 164 -15.32 -30.59 32.12
C ASP A 164 -16.58 -29.93 31.55
N ASP A 165 -17.72 -30.56 31.78
CA ASP A 165 -19.00 -30.05 31.27
C ASP A 165 -19.51 -28.83 32.02
N GLU A 166 -19.05 -28.61 33.27
CA GLU A 166 -19.45 -27.49 34.11
C GLU A 166 -18.80 -26.17 33.68
N MET A 167 -17.55 -26.21 33.21
CA MET A 167 -16.84 -25.02 32.73
C MET A 167 -17.32 -24.62 31.33
N THR A 168 -17.80 -23.38 31.17
CA THR A 168 -18.19 -22.87 29.84
C THR A 168 -16.96 -22.64 28.96
N LEU A 169 -17.14 -22.70 27.62
CA LEU A 169 -16.06 -22.44 26.67
C LEU A 169 -15.55 -20.99 26.81
N GLN A 170 -16.44 -20.03 27.09
CA GLN A 170 -16.06 -18.64 27.32
C GLN A 170 -15.14 -18.50 28.55
N MET A 171 -15.47 -19.16 29.66
CA MET A 171 -14.60 -19.22 30.83
C MET A 171 -13.27 -19.87 30.48
N ALA A 172 -13.31 -21.03 29.84
CA ALA A 172 -12.12 -21.80 29.46
C ALA A 172 -11.15 -21.01 28.57
N SER A 173 -11.65 -20.14 27.67
CA SER A 173 -10.79 -19.31 26.82
C SER A 173 -10.09 -18.16 27.54
N ALA A 174 -10.55 -17.77 28.74
CA ALA A 174 -9.99 -16.67 29.52
C ALA A 174 -8.98 -17.15 30.60
N LEU A 175 -8.70 -18.44 30.71
CA LEU A 175 -7.78 -18.96 31.73
C LEU A 175 -6.31 -19.06 31.28
N PRO A 176 -6.00 -19.52 30.05
CA PRO A 176 -4.68 -20.02 29.71
C PRO A 176 -3.54 -19.02 29.94
N LEU A 177 -3.65 -17.80 29.43
CA LEU A 177 -2.58 -16.83 29.49
C LEU A 177 -2.46 -16.23 30.90
N ALA A 178 -3.55 -15.67 31.42
CA ALA A 178 -3.52 -14.94 32.68
C ALA A 178 -3.08 -15.81 33.87
N TYR A 179 -3.55 -17.05 33.95
CA TYR A 179 -3.19 -17.94 35.05
C TYR A 179 -1.81 -18.57 34.90
N THR A 180 -1.33 -18.79 33.67
CA THR A 180 0.07 -19.19 33.44
C THR A 180 1.03 -18.12 33.92
N ILE A 181 0.73 -16.86 33.62
CA ILE A 181 1.52 -15.71 34.10
C ILE A 181 1.40 -15.54 35.62
N ALA A 182 0.20 -15.62 36.17
CA ALA A 182 -0.02 -15.51 37.61
C ALA A 182 0.77 -16.59 38.38
N TYR A 183 0.73 -17.84 37.92
CA TYR A 183 1.50 -18.92 38.51
C TYR A 183 3.01 -18.72 38.35
N TYR A 184 3.47 -18.24 37.21
CA TYR A 184 4.88 -17.92 37.02
C TYR A 184 5.34 -16.87 38.04
N VAL A 185 4.61 -15.76 38.17
CA VAL A 185 4.89 -14.70 39.14
C VAL A 185 4.92 -15.25 40.56
N VAL A 186 3.82 -15.88 41.01
CA VAL A 186 3.65 -16.30 42.41
C VAL A 186 4.66 -17.37 42.81
N ASN A 187 4.90 -18.37 41.94
CA ASN A 187 5.71 -19.53 42.29
C ASN A 187 7.19 -19.41 41.91
N HIS A 188 7.57 -18.56 40.96
CA HIS A 188 8.97 -18.44 40.54
C HIS A 188 9.61 -17.11 40.93
N LEU A 189 8.84 -16.02 41.07
CA LEU A 189 9.39 -14.69 41.35
C LEU A 189 9.08 -14.20 42.77
N SER A 190 7.86 -14.42 43.24
CA SER A 190 7.41 -13.88 44.53
C SER A 190 7.97 -14.63 45.73
N ILE A 191 8.19 -15.96 45.61
CA ILE A 191 8.71 -16.85 46.67
C ILE A 191 8.01 -16.56 48.01
N VAL A 192 6.69 -16.75 48.02
CA VAL A 192 5.79 -16.35 49.13
C VAL A 192 6.03 -17.22 50.37
N GLU A 193 6.20 -16.57 51.52
CA GLU A 193 6.24 -17.19 52.85
C GLU A 193 4.91 -16.97 53.61
N SER A 194 4.66 -17.80 54.63
CA SER A 194 3.46 -17.64 55.47
C SER A 194 3.45 -16.28 56.16
N ASN A 195 2.31 -15.58 56.12
CA ASN A 195 2.07 -14.24 56.66
C ASN A 195 2.70 -13.05 55.90
N ASP A 196 3.31 -13.30 54.72
CA ASP A 196 3.76 -12.22 53.86
C ASP A 196 2.61 -11.24 53.52
N ALA A 197 2.91 -9.95 53.54
CA ALA A 197 2.00 -8.92 53.05
C ALA A 197 2.21 -8.69 51.55
N ILE A 198 1.18 -8.89 50.75
CA ILE A 198 1.24 -8.85 49.28
C ILE A 198 0.33 -7.74 48.78
N LEU A 199 0.86 -6.83 47.96
CA LEU A 199 0.10 -5.80 47.25
C LEU A 199 0.01 -6.14 45.77
N VAL A 200 -1.20 -6.30 45.24
CA VAL A 200 -1.45 -6.48 43.80
C VAL A 200 -2.09 -5.21 43.23
N HIS A 201 -1.39 -4.55 42.31
CA HIS A 201 -1.94 -3.41 41.59
C HIS A 201 -2.92 -3.84 40.49
N ASP A 202 -3.85 -2.94 40.12
CA ASP A 202 -4.87 -3.16 39.08
C ASP A 202 -5.58 -4.51 39.19
N ALA A 203 -5.92 -4.90 40.41
CA ALA A 203 -6.41 -6.23 40.77
C ALA A 203 -7.84 -6.52 40.26
N GLY A 204 -8.54 -5.50 39.78
CA GLY A 204 -9.81 -5.64 39.06
C GLY A 204 -9.64 -6.14 37.61
N SER A 205 -8.45 -6.00 37.03
CA SER A 205 -8.14 -6.47 35.68
C SER A 205 -8.13 -8.00 35.58
N HIS A 206 -8.20 -8.50 34.35
CA HIS A 206 -8.16 -9.94 34.06
C HIS A 206 -6.92 -10.64 34.67
N PHE A 207 -5.73 -10.08 34.45
CA PHE A 207 -4.47 -10.59 35.04
C PHE A 207 -4.39 -10.36 36.55
N GLY A 208 -4.91 -9.23 37.04
CA GLY A 208 -4.94 -8.90 38.46
C GLY A 208 -5.77 -9.90 39.27
N GLN A 209 -6.95 -10.28 38.76
CA GLN A 209 -7.79 -11.30 39.38
C GLN A 209 -7.11 -12.68 39.39
N ALA A 210 -6.44 -13.06 38.29
CA ALA A 210 -5.69 -14.32 38.24
C ALA A 210 -4.54 -14.35 39.28
N LEU A 211 -3.80 -13.25 39.44
CA LEU A 211 -2.78 -13.11 40.47
C LEU A 211 -3.36 -13.27 41.88
N LEU A 212 -4.46 -12.58 42.18
CA LEU A 212 -5.13 -12.67 43.48
C LEU A 212 -5.54 -14.11 43.79
N GLU A 213 -6.19 -14.78 42.84
CA GLU A 213 -6.70 -16.14 43.05
C GLU A 213 -5.57 -17.14 43.30
N VAL A 214 -4.45 -17.01 42.58
CA VAL A 214 -3.27 -17.86 42.80
C VAL A 214 -2.56 -17.53 44.12
N TYR A 215 -2.50 -16.26 44.53
CA TYR A 215 -1.98 -15.88 45.85
C TYR A 215 -2.86 -16.38 47.00
N LEU A 216 -4.18 -16.47 46.82
CA LEU A 216 -5.10 -17.03 47.83
C LEU A 216 -4.87 -18.54 48.09
N LEU A 217 -4.16 -19.24 47.20
CA LEU A 217 -3.68 -20.59 47.47
C LEU A 217 -2.53 -20.63 48.49
N LYS A 218 -1.96 -19.47 48.84
CA LYS A 218 -0.90 -19.29 49.83
C LYS A 218 -1.49 -18.66 51.09
N ASP A 219 -0.89 -18.98 52.24
CA ASP A 219 -1.26 -18.42 53.53
C ASP A 219 -0.63 -17.02 53.71
N ALA A 220 -1.09 -16.05 52.94
CA ALA A 220 -0.54 -14.69 52.87
C ALA A 220 -1.63 -13.62 53.06
N ARG A 221 -1.23 -12.43 53.53
CA ARG A 221 -2.12 -11.28 53.71
C ARG A 221 -2.15 -10.44 52.44
N ILE A 222 -3.29 -10.44 51.77
CA ILE A 222 -3.44 -9.82 50.45
C ILE A 222 -4.08 -8.44 50.58
N PHE A 223 -3.46 -7.49 49.87
CA PHE A 223 -3.92 -6.14 49.63
C PHE A 223 -4.02 -5.92 48.13
N ALA A 224 -4.99 -5.13 47.69
CA ALA A 224 -5.29 -4.94 46.28
C ALA A 224 -5.60 -3.48 45.98
N THR A 225 -5.26 -3.02 44.78
CA THR A 225 -5.76 -1.74 44.27
C THR A 225 -6.65 -1.96 43.06
N VAL A 226 -7.73 -1.21 42.92
CA VAL A 226 -8.69 -1.28 41.82
C VAL A 226 -8.95 0.11 41.22
N GLN A 227 -9.52 0.18 40.03
CA GLN A 227 -9.80 1.45 39.34
C GLN A 227 -11.11 2.09 39.81
N ASN A 228 -12.10 1.29 40.20
CA ASN A 228 -13.43 1.77 40.52
C ASN A 228 -14.09 1.01 41.69
N PRO A 229 -15.14 1.59 42.33
CA PRO A 229 -15.84 0.94 43.44
C PRO A 229 -16.51 -0.39 43.08
N SER A 230 -16.92 -0.58 41.83
CA SER A 230 -17.55 -1.82 41.37
C SER A 230 -16.57 -3.00 41.40
N GLU A 231 -15.33 -2.79 40.95
CA GLU A 231 -14.23 -3.75 41.08
C GLU A 231 -13.93 -4.06 42.55
N LYS A 232 -13.99 -3.06 43.44
CA LYS A 232 -13.82 -3.29 44.89
C LYS A 232 -14.87 -4.26 45.43
N GLY A 233 -16.14 -4.06 45.08
CA GLY A 233 -17.23 -4.96 45.45
C GLY A 233 -17.06 -6.38 44.87
N LEU A 234 -16.57 -6.49 43.64
CA LEU A 234 -16.25 -7.78 43.01
C LEU A 234 -15.17 -8.54 43.80
N LEU A 235 -14.09 -7.86 44.17
CA LEU A 235 -12.98 -8.47 44.90
C LEU A 235 -13.40 -8.98 46.28
N SER A 236 -14.21 -8.22 47.00
CA SER A 236 -14.69 -8.63 48.32
C SER A 236 -15.71 -9.75 48.25
N SER A 237 -16.66 -9.70 47.32
CA SER A 237 -17.72 -10.72 47.20
C SER A 237 -17.23 -12.05 46.65
N LYS A 238 -16.37 -12.05 45.61
CA LYS A 238 -15.92 -13.28 44.96
C LYS A 238 -14.69 -13.90 45.61
N PHE A 239 -13.67 -13.08 45.89
CA PHE A 239 -12.37 -13.56 46.37
C PHE A 239 -12.24 -13.48 47.89
N GLY A 240 -13.26 -12.97 48.60
CA GLY A 240 -13.28 -12.89 50.06
C GLY A 240 -12.25 -11.92 50.65
N ILE A 241 -11.74 -10.98 49.85
CA ILE A 241 -10.76 -9.99 50.32
C ILE A 241 -11.49 -8.94 51.16
N PRO A 242 -11.07 -8.68 52.42
CA PRO A 242 -11.70 -7.66 53.24
C PRO A 242 -11.76 -6.31 52.54
N GLU A 243 -12.89 -5.59 52.61
CA GLU A 243 -13.02 -4.27 51.96
C GLU A 243 -11.95 -3.27 52.42
N GLY A 244 -11.48 -3.40 53.67
CA GLY A 244 -10.40 -2.58 54.21
C GLY A 244 -9.04 -2.85 53.57
N HIS A 245 -8.87 -3.96 52.84
CA HIS A 245 -7.62 -4.33 52.14
C HIS A 245 -7.66 -3.99 50.64
N VAL A 246 -8.77 -3.41 50.15
CA VAL A 246 -8.94 -3.04 48.74
C VAL A 246 -9.00 -1.52 48.61
N PHE A 247 -8.04 -0.94 47.89
CA PHE A 247 -7.87 0.50 47.72
C PHE A 247 -8.26 0.94 46.30
N ILE A 248 -8.75 2.16 46.15
CA ILE A 248 -9.07 2.73 44.84
C ILE A 248 -7.90 3.60 44.37
N SER A 249 -7.30 3.23 43.24
CA SER A 249 -6.18 3.93 42.61
C SER A 249 -6.52 5.41 42.37
N GLY A 250 -5.60 6.32 42.68
CA GLY A 250 -5.78 7.76 42.52
C GLY A 250 -6.64 8.47 43.60
N LYS A 251 -7.38 7.72 44.42
CA LYS A 251 -8.19 8.28 45.51
C LYS A 251 -7.57 8.03 46.89
N ASP A 252 -7.09 6.82 47.12
CA ASP A 252 -6.55 6.40 48.42
C ASP A 252 -5.01 6.57 48.45
N ASP A 253 -4.46 6.95 49.61
CA ASP A 253 -3.01 6.98 49.84
C ASP A 253 -2.52 5.58 50.21
N ILE A 254 -2.24 4.78 49.17
CA ILE A 254 -1.90 3.35 49.27
C ILE A 254 -0.74 3.12 50.26
N ALA A 255 0.27 3.99 50.26
CA ALA A 255 1.44 3.85 51.12
C ALA A 255 1.09 3.99 52.61
N LYS A 256 0.23 4.97 52.95
CA LYS A 256 -0.24 5.17 54.33
C LYS A 256 -1.16 4.05 54.80
N GLU A 257 -2.09 3.61 53.94
CA GLU A 257 -3.04 2.56 54.33
C GLU A 257 -2.36 1.20 54.54
N ILE A 258 -1.38 0.85 53.72
CA ILE A 258 -0.59 -0.37 53.95
C ILE A 258 0.11 -0.28 55.30
N LEU A 259 0.85 0.80 55.57
CA LEU A 259 1.52 0.99 56.87
C LEU A 259 0.55 0.87 58.05
N ARG A 260 -0.67 1.38 57.92
CA ARG A 260 -1.70 1.30 58.96
C ARG A 260 -2.17 -0.14 59.20
N LEU A 261 -2.34 -0.94 58.15
CA LEU A 261 -2.88 -2.30 58.21
C LEU A 261 -1.80 -3.37 58.46
N THR A 262 -0.52 -3.03 58.31
CA THR A 262 0.61 -3.93 58.56
C THR A 262 1.48 -3.49 59.74
N ASP A 263 0.91 -2.82 60.74
CA ASP A 263 1.58 -2.41 61.99
C ASP A 263 2.87 -1.61 61.77
N GLY A 264 2.85 -0.66 60.83
CA GLY A 264 3.99 0.17 60.45
C GLY A 264 5.01 -0.52 59.54
N LYS A 265 4.79 -1.78 59.15
CA LYS A 265 5.61 -2.49 58.14
C LYS A 265 5.12 -2.17 56.74
N LYS A 266 5.97 -2.40 55.75
CA LYS A 266 5.66 -2.29 54.32
C LYS A 266 5.29 -3.67 53.74
N ALA A 267 4.82 -3.74 52.50
CA ALA A 267 4.50 -5.00 51.85
C ALA A 267 5.76 -5.80 51.51
N ASN A 268 5.75 -7.10 51.77
CA ASN A 268 6.83 -8.01 51.42
C ASN A 268 6.94 -8.16 49.90
N ILE A 269 5.80 -8.24 49.22
CA ILE A 269 5.72 -8.42 47.77
C ILE A 269 4.79 -7.36 47.19
N VAL A 270 5.23 -6.69 46.13
CA VAL A 270 4.41 -5.75 45.36
C VAL A 270 4.42 -6.19 43.91
N VAL A 271 3.26 -6.48 43.35
CA VAL A 271 3.08 -6.80 41.92
C VAL A 271 2.36 -5.66 41.25
N THR A 272 2.93 -5.16 40.16
CA THR A 272 2.38 -4.04 39.39
C THR A 272 2.32 -4.37 37.90
N PHE A 273 1.44 -3.68 37.18
CA PHE A 273 1.45 -3.58 35.72
C PHE A 273 2.01 -2.20 35.37
N GLU A 274 2.89 -2.11 34.37
CA GLU A 274 3.57 -0.86 33.97
C GLU A 274 2.65 0.38 34.08
N THR A 275 2.92 1.24 35.07
CA THR A 275 2.03 2.38 35.42
C THR A 275 2.84 3.61 35.86
N ALA A 276 2.22 4.79 35.76
CA ALA A 276 2.82 6.04 36.24
C ALA A 276 3.11 6.03 37.74
N ASP A 277 2.35 5.24 38.51
CA ASP A 277 2.45 5.16 39.97
C ASP A 277 3.52 4.18 40.47
N ASP A 278 4.31 3.58 39.57
CA ASP A 278 5.29 2.54 39.92
C ASP A 278 6.30 2.99 40.99
N LYS A 279 6.67 4.28 41.03
CA LYS A 279 7.54 4.82 42.09
C LYS A 279 6.87 4.80 43.46
N VAL A 280 5.58 5.14 43.52
CA VAL A 280 4.79 5.15 44.76
C VAL A 280 4.60 3.71 45.24
N LEU A 281 4.22 2.81 44.34
CA LEU A 281 4.07 1.38 44.62
C LEU A 281 5.39 0.76 45.08
N GLN A 282 6.52 1.11 44.44
CA GLN A 282 7.84 0.62 44.84
C GLN A 282 8.20 1.08 46.25
N SER A 283 7.82 2.31 46.62
CA SER A 283 8.03 2.83 47.98
C SER A 283 7.27 2.04 49.05
N CYS A 284 6.22 1.30 48.67
CA CYS A 284 5.45 0.43 49.56
C CYS A 284 6.14 -0.93 49.82
N THR A 285 7.29 -1.19 49.21
CA THR A 285 8.03 -2.45 49.36
C THR A 285 8.91 -2.41 50.62
N ALA A 286 8.84 -3.47 51.43
CA ALA A 286 9.64 -3.65 52.63
C ALA A 286 11.11 -3.92 52.31
N LYS A 287 11.99 -3.73 53.31
CA LYS A 287 13.35 -4.26 53.24
C LYS A 287 13.28 -5.78 53.12
N PHE A 288 14.12 -6.33 52.26
CA PHE A 288 14.15 -7.70 51.76
C PHE A 288 12.91 -8.13 50.96
N GLY A 289 12.07 -7.16 50.58
CA GLY A 289 10.90 -7.39 49.75
C GLY A 289 11.20 -7.44 48.26
N ARG A 290 10.19 -7.86 47.49
CA ARG A 290 10.24 -8.10 46.04
C ARG A 290 9.23 -7.20 45.33
N PHE A 291 9.71 -6.43 44.38
CA PHE A 291 8.89 -5.64 43.48
C PHE A 291 8.90 -6.29 42.09
N ILE A 292 7.73 -6.70 41.62
CA ILE A 292 7.55 -7.42 40.36
C ILE A 292 6.71 -6.57 39.42
N GLN A 293 7.29 -6.17 38.31
CA GLN A 293 6.61 -5.38 37.28
C GLN A 293 6.30 -6.26 36.07
N LEU A 294 5.00 -6.45 35.82
CA LEU A 294 4.50 -7.05 34.60
C LEU A 294 4.46 -5.99 33.51
N ARG A 295 5.13 -6.30 32.41
CA ARG A 295 5.27 -5.42 31.25
C ARG A 295 4.58 -6.05 30.07
N THR A 296 4.07 -5.17 29.23
CA THR A 296 3.48 -5.53 27.96
C THR A 296 4.30 -4.92 26.83
N SER A 297 4.87 -3.72 27.01
CA SER A 297 5.60 -2.96 25.97
C SER A 297 7.04 -3.40 25.74
N LYS A 298 7.50 -3.34 24.47
CA LYS A 298 8.92 -3.48 24.09
C LYS A 298 9.75 -2.21 24.32
N LEU A 299 9.10 -1.07 24.57
CA LEU A 299 9.77 0.21 24.75
C LEU A 299 10.82 0.13 25.87
N LYS A 300 11.93 0.84 25.70
CA LYS A 300 12.94 1.01 26.77
C LYS A 300 12.29 1.83 27.89
N SER A 301 11.56 1.15 28.79
CA SER A 301 10.98 1.79 29.96
C SER A 301 12.10 2.36 30.82
N ARG A 302 11.78 3.43 31.56
CA ARG A 302 12.69 3.99 32.56
C ARG A 302 13.00 2.90 33.57
N LEU A 303 14.26 2.47 33.62
CA LEU A 303 14.72 1.54 34.64
C LEU A 303 14.37 2.12 36.02
N LEU A 304 13.50 1.42 36.75
CA LEU A 304 13.21 1.75 38.14
C LEU A 304 14.49 1.54 38.94
N SER A 305 14.86 2.53 39.77
CA SER A 305 15.95 2.35 40.72
C SER A 305 15.57 1.25 41.70
N CYS A 306 16.45 0.31 42.01
CA CYS A 306 16.19 -0.71 43.02
C CYS A 306 16.64 -0.19 44.40
N PRO A 307 15.72 0.00 45.38
CA PRO A 307 16.11 0.41 46.73
C PRO A 307 17.06 -0.61 47.39
N PRO A 308 17.93 -0.18 48.35
CA PRO A 308 18.82 -1.10 49.06
C PRO A 308 18.05 -2.22 49.78
N ASN A 309 18.62 -3.44 49.75
CA ASN A 309 18.01 -4.65 50.29
C ASN A 309 16.63 -4.96 49.70
N THR A 310 16.36 -4.68 48.43
CA THR A 310 15.12 -5.12 47.76
C THR A 310 15.46 -5.82 46.46
N SER A 311 14.54 -6.61 45.91
CA SER A 311 14.68 -7.24 44.60
C SER A 311 13.67 -6.65 43.63
N LEU A 312 14.13 -6.27 42.43
CA LEU A 312 13.30 -5.81 41.33
C LEU A 312 13.30 -6.89 40.23
N SER A 313 12.13 -7.33 39.80
CA SER A 313 11.97 -8.25 38.67
C SER A 313 11.00 -7.67 37.66
N THR A 314 11.36 -7.75 36.37
CA THR A 314 10.49 -7.36 35.27
C THR A 314 10.18 -8.59 34.42
N VAL A 315 8.93 -8.76 34.02
CA VAL A 315 8.51 -9.86 33.15
C VAL A 315 7.65 -9.30 32.04
N ASN A 316 8.01 -9.60 30.80
CA ASN A 316 7.10 -9.39 29.69
C ASN A 316 6.17 -10.60 29.58
N ILE A 317 4.86 -10.34 29.70
CA ILE A 317 3.78 -11.34 29.66
C ILE A 317 3.86 -12.17 28.37
N PHE A 318 4.19 -11.55 27.24
CA PHE A 318 4.14 -12.17 25.91
C PHE A 318 5.46 -12.82 25.50
N GLU A 319 6.59 -12.20 25.85
CA GLU A 319 7.90 -12.80 25.58
C GLU A 319 8.08 -14.12 26.34
N LEU A 320 7.40 -14.31 27.47
CA LEU A 320 7.38 -15.62 28.13
C LEU A 320 6.82 -16.71 27.21
N GLN A 321 5.75 -16.41 26.47
CA GLN A 321 5.15 -17.37 25.54
C GLN A 321 5.96 -17.50 24.24
N LYS A 322 6.52 -16.40 23.72
CA LYS A 322 7.32 -16.37 22.48
C LYS A 322 8.71 -17.00 22.67
N GLU A 323 9.49 -16.52 23.64
CA GLU A 323 10.90 -16.87 23.84
C GLU A 323 11.07 -18.09 24.76
N ARG A 324 10.11 -18.32 25.66
CA ARG A 324 10.17 -19.38 26.69
C ARG A 324 8.93 -20.28 26.68
N MET A 325 8.48 -20.62 25.48
CA MET A 325 7.36 -21.52 25.23
C MET A 325 7.50 -22.87 25.96
N ASP A 326 8.73 -23.35 26.16
CA ASP A 326 9.03 -24.55 26.95
C ASP A 326 8.55 -24.44 28.41
N LEU A 327 8.68 -23.26 28.99
CA LEU A 327 8.30 -22.98 30.37
C LEU A 327 6.79 -22.78 30.48
N ALA A 328 6.19 -22.03 29.55
CA ALA A 328 4.73 -21.87 29.49
C ALA A 328 4.03 -23.23 29.38
N ASN A 329 4.49 -24.10 28.48
CA ASN A 329 3.94 -25.46 28.30
C ASN A 329 4.13 -26.38 29.52
N ARG A 330 5.12 -26.12 30.38
CA ARG A 330 5.27 -26.85 31.65
C ARG A 330 4.39 -26.30 32.77
N ILE A 331 4.07 -25.01 32.73
CA ILE A 331 3.27 -24.34 33.76
C ILE A 331 1.78 -24.58 33.52
N TRP A 332 1.33 -24.44 32.27
CA TRP A 332 -0.08 -24.49 31.93
C TRP A 332 -0.82 -25.74 32.45
N PRO A 333 -0.33 -26.98 32.24
CA PRO A 333 -0.99 -28.17 32.79
C PRO A 333 -1.03 -28.21 34.32
N LYS A 334 -0.01 -27.64 35.00
CA LYS A 334 0.04 -27.58 36.47
C LYS A 334 -1.01 -26.61 37.02
N VAL A 335 -1.19 -25.49 36.33
CA VAL A 335 -2.21 -24.49 36.65
C VAL A 335 -3.60 -25.07 36.43
N PHE A 336 -3.83 -25.69 35.27
CA PHE A 336 -5.13 -26.26 34.93
C PHE A 336 -5.58 -27.33 35.92
N ARG A 337 -4.65 -28.11 36.48
CA ARG A 337 -4.95 -29.06 37.55
C ARG A 337 -5.63 -28.42 38.78
N TYR A 338 -5.32 -27.18 39.14
CA TYR A 338 -6.00 -26.51 40.24
C TYR A 338 -7.46 -26.15 39.92
N PHE A 339 -7.81 -25.96 38.64
CA PHE A 339 -9.20 -25.79 38.22
C PHE A 339 -9.96 -27.12 38.30
N VAL A 340 -9.34 -28.22 37.85
CA VAL A 340 -9.91 -29.57 37.98
C VAL A 340 -10.11 -29.96 39.46
N GLU A 341 -9.21 -29.53 40.35
CA GLU A 341 -9.34 -29.73 41.80
C GLU A 341 -10.34 -28.75 42.47
N GLY A 342 -10.95 -27.82 41.74
CA GLY A 342 -11.89 -26.81 42.26
C GLY A 342 -11.24 -25.75 43.15
N ARG A 343 -9.91 -25.65 43.16
CA ARG A 343 -9.13 -24.69 43.97
C ARG A 343 -9.01 -23.32 43.30
N LEU A 344 -9.04 -23.29 41.97
CA LEU A 344 -9.21 -22.09 41.16
C LEU A 344 -10.56 -22.17 40.45
N LYS A 345 -11.23 -21.03 40.33
CA LYS A 345 -12.57 -20.88 39.76
C LYS A 345 -12.61 -19.96 38.55
N GLY A 346 -11.58 -19.13 38.34
CA GLY A 346 -11.52 -18.24 37.19
C GLY A 346 -11.94 -16.81 37.52
N PRO A 347 -11.83 -15.88 36.55
CA PRO A 347 -12.17 -14.47 36.74
C PRO A 347 -13.64 -14.27 37.15
N GLY A 348 -13.91 -13.23 37.94
CA GLY A 348 -15.24 -12.85 38.43
C GLY A 348 -16.19 -12.34 37.37
N PHE A 349 -15.63 -11.80 36.31
CA PHE A 349 -16.35 -11.22 35.20
C PHE A 349 -15.60 -11.52 33.91
N ILE A 350 -16.34 -11.84 32.86
CA ILE A 350 -15.83 -12.03 31.51
C ILE A 350 -16.60 -11.08 30.61
N ASP A 351 -15.88 -10.16 29.96
CA ASP A 351 -16.47 -9.29 28.93
C ASP A 351 -16.57 -10.10 27.64
N ALA A 352 -17.71 -10.74 27.42
CA ALA A 352 -17.94 -11.65 26.30
C ALA A 352 -18.73 -10.95 25.18
N HIS A 353 -18.19 -11.00 23.97
CA HIS A 353 -18.81 -10.48 22.76
C HIS A 353 -19.09 -11.61 21.77
N HIS A 354 -20.21 -11.51 21.06
CA HIS A 354 -20.55 -12.46 20.00
C HIS A 354 -19.71 -12.17 18.74
N VAL A 355 -19.31 -13.20 18.00
CA VAL A 355 -18.42 -13.07 16.82
C VAL A 355 -18.99 -12.17 15.71
N SER A 356 -20.32 -12.12 15.57
CA SER A 356 -20.98 -11.22 14.62
C SER A 356 -20.73 -9.72 14.93
N HIS A 357 -20.38 -9.40 16.18
CA HIS A 357 -20.05 -8.06 16.66
C HIS A 357 -18.54 -7.90 16.90
N ILE A 358 -17.71 -8.53 16.06
CA ILE A 358 -16.25 -8.52 16.22
C ILE A 358 -15.65 -7.11 16.31
N GLN A 359 -16.23 -6.13 15.60
CA GLN A 359 -15.77 -4.73 15.67
C GLN A 359 -15.94 -4.14 17.07
N ASP A 360 -17.07 -4.43 17.73
CA ASP A 360 -17.33 -3.99 19.10
C ASP A 360 -16.38 -4.67 20.08
N ALA A 361 -16.09 -5.96 19.86
CA ALA A 361 -15.11 -6.70 20.64
C ALA A 361 -13.70 -6.11 20.51
N ILE A 362 -13.27 -5.75 19.30
CA ILE A 362 -11.96 -5.11 19.03
C ILE A 362 -11.89 -3.75 19.76
N MET A 363 -12.91 -2.92 19.63
CA MET A 363 -12.99 -1.63 20.32
C MET A 363 -12.99 -1.79 21.85
N ALA A 364 -13.71 -2.78 22.37
CA ALA A 364 -13.73 -3.10 23.78
C ALA A 364 -12.35 -3.59 24.28
N ALA A 365 -11.67 -4.47 23.53
CA ALA A 365 -10.33 -4.96 23.85
C ALA A 365 -9.33 -3.81 24.04
N GLN A 366 -9.37 -2.81 23.16
CA GLN A 366 -8.50 -1.64 23.22
C GLN A 366 -8.70 -0.80 24.49
N SER A 367 -9.91 -0.81 25.05
CA SER A 367 -10.26 -0.03 26.26
C SER A 367 -10.14 -0.81 27.57
N ARG A 368 -10.48 -2.11 27.59
CA ARG A 368 -10.69 -2.91 28.83
C ARG A 368 -9.63 -4.00 29.11
N GLN A 369 -8.48 -3.94 28.44
CA GLN A 369 -7.34 -4.88 28.57
C GLN A 369 -7.56 -6.28 27.99
N HIS A 370 -8.71 -6.92 28.25
CA HIS A 370 -9.03 -8.27 27.78
C HIS A 370 -10.54 -8.42 27.56
N VAL A 371 -10.91 -9.08 26.45
CA VAL A 371 -12.28 -9.47 26.13
C VAL A 371 -12.28 -10.89 25.55
N VAL A 372 -13.42 -11.56 25.64
CA VAL A 372 -13.62 -12.89 25.07
C VAL A 372 -14.59 -12.78 23.90
N VAL A 373 -14.25 -13.37 22.76
CA VAL A 373 -15.16 -13.52 21.63
C VAL A 373 -15.68 -14.94 21.62
N HIS A 374 -17.00 -15.12 21.59
CA HIS A 374 -17.64 -16.43 21.50
C HIS A 374 -18.39 -16.59 20.18
N VAL A 375 -18.50 -17.85 19.75
CA VAL A 375 -19.07 -18.27 18.49
C VAL A 375 -20.09 -19.39 18.75
N GLU A 376 -21.27 -19.26 18.17
CA GLU A 376 -22.31 -20.28 18.14
C GLU A 376 -22.27 -21.10 16.84
N GLU A 377 -22.92 -22.26 16.89
CA GLU A 377 -22.99 -23.14 15.73
C GLU A 377 -23.81 -22.47 14.60
N ASN A 378 -23.20 -22.38 13.41
CA ASN A 378 -23.75 -21.72 12.21
C ASN A 378 -23.72 -20.19 12.18
N ASP A 379 -22.89 -19.56 13.01
CA ASP A 379 -22.69 -18.11 12.92
C ASP A 379 -22.13 -17.66 11.57
N LEU A 380 -22.72 -16.60 11.04
CA LEU A 380 -22.27 -15.94 9.83
C LEU A 380 -21.39 -14.73 10.19
N VAL A 381 -20.24 -14.62 9.56
CA VAL A 381 -19.32 -13.50 9.70
C VAL A 381 -19.02 -12.87 8.35
N LYS A 382 -18.76 -11.56 8.35
CA LYS A 382 -18.27 -10.86 7.17
C LYS A 382 -16.77 -11.14 7.03
N ALA A 383 -16.40 -11.79 5.94
CA ALA A 383 -15.02 -12.10 5.61
C ALA A 383 -14.63 -11.44 4.29
N THR A 384 -13.42 -10.92 4.27
CA THR A 384 -12.78 -10.37 3.07
C THR A 384 -12.09 -11.52 2.33
N LEU A 385 -12.57 -11.80 1.13
CA LEU A 385 -12.11 -12.88 0.28
C LEU A 385 -11.31 -12.34 -0.90
N PRO A 386 -10.21 -12.98 -1.31
CA PRO A 386 -9.64 -12.71 -2.61
C PRO A 386 -10.70 -12.95 -3.69
N LYS A 387 -10.91 -11.98 -4.56
CA LYS A 387 -11.82 -12.08 -5.69
C LYS A 387 -11.36 -13.21 -6.61
N SER A 388 -12.14 -14.28 -6.68
CA SER A 388 -11.89 -15.36 -7.64
C SER A 388 -12.26 -14.87 -9.05
N THR A 389 -11.28 -14.39 -9.80
CA THR A 389 -11.44 -14.09 -11.22
C THR A 389 -11.08 -15.33 -12.03
N PRO A 390 -11.88 -15.71 -13.03
CA PRO A 390 -11.49 -16.77 -13.96
C PRO A 390 -10.17 -16.36 -14.65
N PRO A 391 -9.31 -17.34 -15.00
CA PRO A 391 -8.04 -17.05 -15.65
C PRO A 391 -8.28 -16.28 -16.94
N LEU A 392 -7.57 -15.16 -17.10
CA LEU A 392 -7.67 -14.30 -18.28
C LEU A 392 -7.14 -14.99 -19.54
N PHE A 393 -6.22 -15.94 -19.37
CA PHE A 393 -5.55 -16.64 -20.46
C PHE A 393 -5.89 -18.13 -20.48
N HIS A 394 -6.10 -18.66 -21.68
CA HIS A 394 -6.37 -20.07 -21.93
C HIS A 394 -5.09 -20.91 -21.76
N ALA A 395 -5.18 -21.96 -20.93
CA ALA A 395 -4.06 -22.86 -20.67
C ALA A 395 -3.61 -23.69 -21.89
N ASN A 396 -4.46 -23.84 -22.90
CA ASN A 396 -4.20 -24.59 -24.14
C ASN A 396 -3.80 -23.70 -25.33
N ALA A 397 -3.47 -22.43 -25.10
CA ALA A 397 -3.08 -21.46 -26.12
C ALA A 397 -1.68 -20.89 -25.87
N SER A 398 -1.13 -20.27 -26.92
CA SER A 398 0.15 -19.57 -26.88
C SER A 398 -0.05 -18.06 -27.01
N TYR A 399 0.79 -17.29 -26.30
CA TYR A 399 0.78 -15.83 -26.38
C TYR A 399 2.15 -15.30 -26.80
N MET A 400 2.17 -14.48 -27.85
CA MET A 400 3.39 -13.91 -28.42
C MET A 400 3.70 -12.55 -27.81
N LEU A 401 4.89 -12.39 -27.25
CA LEU A 401 5.40 -11.11 -26.74
C LEU A 401 6.63 -10.69 -27.55
N VAL A 402 6.41 -9.77 -28.49
CA VAL A 402 7.48 -9.17 -29.27
C VAL A 402 8.14 -8.06 -28.45
N GLY A 403 9.46 -8.11 -28.29
CA GLY A 403 10.16 -7.27 -27.32
C GLY A 403 9.88 -7.69 -25.87
N GLY A 404 9.26 -8.86 -25.65
CA GLY A 404 8.82 -9.36 -24.35
C GLY A 404 9.92 -9.61 -23.31
N LEU A 405 11.18 -9.60 -23.74
CA LEU A 405 12.34 -9.72 -22.83
C LEU A 405 12.92 -8.36 -22.39
N GLY A 406 12.31 -7.25 -22.80
CA GLY A 406 12.58 -5.91 -22.26
C GLY A 406 11.97 -5.68 -20.87
N GLY A 407 12.23 -4.53 -20.25
CA GLY A 407 11.77 -4.23 -18.88
C GLY A 407 10.27 -4.45 -18.67
N ILE A 408 9.43 -3.80 -19.50
CA ILE A 408 7.97 -3.95 -19.45
C ILE A 408 7.54 -5.39 -19.78
N GLY A 409 8.08 -5.95 -20.87
CA GLY A 409 7.70 -7.28 -21.33
C GLY A 409 7.93 -8.39 -20.29
N ARG A 410 9.01 -8.30 -19.50
CA ARG A 410 9.32 -9.30 -18.46
C ARG A 410 8.28 -9.31 -17.34
N VAL A 411 7.84 -8.13 -16.90
CA VAL A 411 6.79 -8.00 -15.88
C VAL A 411 5.45 -8.48 -16.43
N VAL A 412 5.13 -8.12 -17.67
CA VAL A 412 3.91 -8.59 -18.34
C VAL A 412 3.91 -10.11 -18.48
N ALA A 413 5.03 -10.74 -18.84
CA ALA A 413 5.11 -12.19 -18.96
C ALA A 413 4.84 -12.92 -17.63
N LEU A 414 5.40 -12.42 -16.52
CA LEU A 414 5.17 -12.97 -15.18
C LEU A 414 3.69 -12.82 -14.78
N TRP A 415 3.11 -11.65 -15.02
CA TRP A 415 1.69 -11.39 -14.78
C TRP A 415 0.78 -12.29 -15.63
N MET A 416 1.12 -12.51 -16.92
CA MET A 416 0.35 -13.41 -17.78
C MET A 416 0.37 -14.85 -17.26
N ALA A 417 1.52 -15.33 -16.77
CA ALA A 417 1.63 -16.65 -16.17
C ALA A 417 0.75 -16.80 -14.90
N GLU A 418 0.72 -15.77 -14.07
CA GLU A 418 -0.13 -15.70 -12.87
C GLU A 418 -1.62 -15.65 -13.22
N ASN A 419 -1.96 -15.13 -14.40
CA ASN A 419 -3.33 -15.05 -14.91
C ASN A 419 -3.70 -16.19 -15.89
N GLY A 420 -2.96 -17.31 -15.83
CA GLY A 420 -3.34 -18.57 -16.48
C GLY A 420 -2.59 -18.92 -17.76
N ALA A 421 -1.72 -18.07 -18.28
CA ALA A 421 -0.96 -18.38 -19.49
C ALA A 421 0.03 -19.52 -19.24
N LYS A 422 -0.08 -20.60 -20.02
CA LYS A 422 0.80 -21.78 -19.90
C LYS A 422 1.80 -21.92 -21.04
N SER A 423 1.67 -21.14 -22.12
CA SER A 423 2.65 -21.11 -23.21
C SER A 423 2.92 -19.67 -23.67
N LEU A 424 4.18 -19.24 -23.59
CA LEU A 424 4.62 -17.90 -24.00
C LEU A 424 5.70 -17.99 -25.09
N ILE A 425 5.56 -17.16 -26.11
CA ILE A 425 6.49 -17.06 -27.23
C ILE A 425 7.17 -15.69 -27.19
N PHE A 426 8.47 -15.65 -26.87
CA PHE A 426 9.26 -14.43 -26.89
C PHE A 426 9.90 -14.22 -28.26
N VAL A 427 9.72 -13.04 -28.84
CA VAL A 427 10.31 -12.68 -30.13
C VAL A 427 11.16 -11.43 -29.99
N ASN A 428 12.46 -11.55 -30.26
CA ASN A 428 13.40 -10.42 -30.22
C ASN A 428 14.68 -10.74 -31.00
N ARG A 429 15.31 -9.73 -31.61
CA ARG A 429 16.55 -9.90 -32.39
C ARG A 429 17.69 -10.60 -31.63
N SER A 430 17.80 -10.35 -30.33
CA SER A 430 18.94 -10.79 -29.51
C SER A 430 18.73 -12.12 -28.79
N GLY A 431 17.57 -12.76 -28.91
CA GLY A 431 17.22 -13.97 -28.15
C GLY A 431 17.47 -13.83 -26.64
N LEU A 432 18.07 -14.86 -26.02
CA LEU A 432 18.39 -14.93 -24.59
C LEU A 432 19.80 -14.43 -24.22
N SER A 433 20.35 -13.47 -24.96
CA SER A 433 21.72 -12.98 -24.72
C SER A 433 21.92 -12.23 -23.39
N LYS A 434 20.85 -11.68 -22.79
CA LYS A 434 20.90 -10.91 -21.54
C LYS A 434 20.61 -11.77 -20.31
N TYR A 435 21.38 -11.60 -19.24
CA TYR A 435 21.20 -12.33 -17.97
C TYR A 435 19.77 -12.21 -17.39
N GLN A 436 19.22 -10.99 -17.35
CA GLN A 436 17.86 -10.74 -16.83
C GLN A 436 16.77 -11.48 -17.64
N ALA A 437 16.97 -11.62 -18.95
CA ALA A 437 16.07 -12.38 -19.82
C ALA A 437 16.12 -13.88 -19.49
N GLN A 438 17.31 -14.43 -19.29
CA GLN A 438 17.49 -15.83 -18.88
C GLN A 438 16.86 -16.12 -17.51
N MET A 439 17.03 -15.22 -16.54
CA MET A 439 16.39 -15.33 -15.22
C MET A 439 14.87 -15.32 -15.30
N THR A 440 14.30 -14.44 -16.14
CA THR A 440 12.85 -14.37 -16.33
C THR A 440 12.30 -15.66 -16.93
N VAL A 441 12.99 -16.22 -17.93
CA VAL A 441 12.61 -17.51 -18.52
C VAL A 441 12.68 -18.64 -17.49
N ARG A 442 13.74 -18.69 -16.65
CA ARG A 442 13.83 -19.69 -15.58
C ARG A 442 12.66 -19.60 -14.61
N ASN A 443 12.35 -18.40 -14.12
CA ASN A 443 11.23 -18.18 -13.20
C ASN A 443 9.89 -18.63 -13.81
N LEU A 444 9.66 -18.37 -15.10
CA LEU A 444 8.45 -18.80 -15.80
C LEU A 444 8.39 -20.33 -15.97
N VAL A 445 9.52 -20.97 -16.28
CA VAL A 445 9.61 -22.43 -16.39
C VAL A 445 9.36 -23.10 -15.03
N GLU A 446 9.90 -22.55 -13.94
CA GLU A 446 9.64 -23.01 -12.56
C GLU A 446 8.16 -22.88 -12.18
N LYS A 447 7.46 -21.87 -12.71
CA LYS A 447 6.00 -21.72 -12.60
C LYS A 447 5.20 -22.63 -13.55
N GLY A 448 5.87 -23.53 -14.27
CA GLY A 448 5.25 -24.51 -15.17
C GLY A 448 4.77 -23.95 -16.50
N VAL A 449 5.35 -22.84 -16.97
CA VAL A 449 5.04 -22.24 -18.27
C VAL A 449 6.00 -22.76 -19.35
N GLN A 450 5.46 -23.21 -20.48
CA GLN A 450 6.23 -23.57 -21.66
C GLN A 450 6.72 -22.28 -22.36
N ILE A 451 8.04 -22.14 -22.51
CA ILE A 451 8.65 -20.95 -23.12
C ILE A 451 9.29 -21.32 -24.47
N THR A 452 8.93 -20.58 -25.51
CA THR A 452 9.62 -20.61 -26.81
C THR A 452 10.24 -19.25 -27.10
N THR A 453 11.54 -19.20 -27.37
CA THR A 453 12.22 -17.94 -27.73
C THR A 453 12.68 -18.01 -29.18
N ARG A 454 12.36 -16.99 -29.98
CA ARG A 454 12.75 -16.86 -31.39
C ARG A 454 13.56 -15.58 -31.60
N ALA A 455 14.75 -15.74 -32.17
CA ALA A 455 15.53 -14.63 -32.69
C ALA A 455 14.97 -14.26 -34.07
N CYS A 456 14.29 -13.10 -34.16
CA CYS A 456 13.65 -12.62 -35.38
C CYS A 456 13.59 -11.09 -35.34
N ASP A 457 13.97 -10.44 -36.45
CA ASP A 457 13.61 -9.05 -36.73
C ASP A 457 12.25 -9.03 -37.42
N ILE A 458 11.24 -8.60 -36.66
CA ILE A 458 9.87 -8.54 -37.18
C ILE A 458 9.70 -7.58 -38.36
N SER A 459 10.64 -6.65 -38.56
CA SER A 459 10.61 -5.72 -39.69
C SER A 459 10.95 -6.43 -41.01
N ASP A 460 11.60 -7.60 -40.95
CA ASP A 460 11.83 -8.49 -42.08
C ASP A 460 10.66 -9.47 -42.24
N GLU A 461 9.92 -9.34 -43.33
CA GLU A 461 8.76 -10.18 -43.60
C GLU A 461 9.11 -11.67 -43.77
N THR A 462 10.27 -11.97 -44.34
CA THR A 462 10.73 -13.34 -44.60
C THR A 462 11.04 -14.05 -43.28
N GLU A 463 11.71 -13.35 -42.36
CA GLU A 463 11.97 -13.90 -41.02
C GLU A 463 10.68 -14.15 -40.25
N VAL A 464 9.71 -13.23 -40.31
CA VAL A 464 8.40 -13.41 -39.66
C VAL A 464 7.66 -14.61 -40.23
N GLN A 465 7.62 -14.74 -41.56
CA GLN A 465 6.95 -15.86 -42.23
C GLN A 465 7.57 -17.20 -41.80
N GLN A 466 8.91 -17.31 -41.81
CA GLN A 466 9.60 -18.52 -41.38
C GLN A 466 9.34 -18.82 -39.89
N MET A 467 9.39 -17.80 -39.03
CA MET A 467 9.12 -17.96 -37.60
C MET A 467 7.72 -18.50 -37.34
N ILE A 468 6.69 -17.94 -38.01
CA ILE A 468 5.31 -18.42 -37.85
C ILE A 468 5.14 -19.84 -38.39
N HIS A 469 5.76 -20.15 -39.54
CA HIS A 469 5.77 -21.50 -40.09
C HIS A 469 6.35 -22.50 -39.08
N ASP A 470 7.51 -22.22 -38.51
CA ASP A 470 8.15 -23.10 -37.52
C ASP A 470 7.31 -23.26 -36.25
N LEU A 471 6.70 -22.18 -35.76
CA LEU A 471 5.85 -22.19 -34.57
C LEU A 471 4.59 -23.05 -34.75
N SER A 472 4.06 -23.15 -35.97
CA SER A 472 2.86 -23.95 -36.26
C SER A 472 3.03 -25.44 -35.96
N TYR A 473 4.26 -25.96 -35.93
CA TYR A 473 4.56 -27.36 -35.62
C TYR A 473 4.89 -27.63 -34.15
N CYS A 474 5.29 -26.60 -33.38
CA CYS A 474 5.88 -26.79 -32.06
C CYS A 474 5.19 -26.05 -30.91
N ALA A 475 4.25 -25.14 -31.19
CA ALA A 475 3.52 -24.37 -30.19
C ALA A 475 2.00 -24.64 -30.27
N PRO A 476 1.28 -24.56 -29.14
CA PRO A 476 -0.18 -24.46 -29.17
C PRO A 476 -0.67 -23.28 -30.04
N PRO A 477 -1.96 -23.24 -30.43
CA PRO A 477 -2.51 -22.14 -31.22
C PRO A 477 -2.20 -20.77 -30.62
N ILE A 478 -1.69 -19.84 -31.43
CA ILE A 478 -1.42 -18.47 -30.99
C ILE A 478 -2.75 -17.75 -30.88
N ARG A 479 -3.10 -17.29 -29.67
CA ARG A 479 -4.36 -16.59 -29.39
C ARG A 479 -4.18 -15.13 -29.01
N GLY A 480 -2.96 -14.66 -28.74
CA GLY A 480 -2.75 -13.25 -28.46
C GLY A 480 -1.36 -12.76 -28.79
N LEU A 481 -1.28 -11.48 -29.09
CA LEU A 481 -0.05 -10.76 -29.38
C LEU A 481 0.06 -9.52 -28.48
N ILE A 482 1.24 -9.33 -27.88
CA ILE A 482 1.69 -8.05 -27.34
C ILE A 482 2.92 -7.60 -28.15
N GLN A 483 2.76 -6.52 -28.88
CA GLN A 483 3.82 -5.86 -29.63
C GLN A 483 4.44 -4.75 -28.77
N ALA A 484 5.60 -5.03 -28.18
CA ALA A 484 6.37 -4.11 -27.34
C ALA A 484 7.77 -3.76 -27.91
N ALA A 485 8.08 -4.15 -29.14
CA ALA A 485 9.33 -3.82 -29.80
C ALA A 485 9.41 -2.33 -30.10
N MET A 486 10.49 -1.71 -29.63
CA MET A 486 10.81 -0.32 -29.88
C MET A 486 12.31 -0.14 -30.08
N VAL A 487 12.64 0.87 -30.87
CA VAL A 487 13.98 1.44 -30.99
C VAL A 487 13.81 2.95 -30.77
N LEU A 488 14.64 3.52 -29.91
CA LEU A 488 14.63 4.96 -29.63
C LEU A 488 15.95 5.55 -30.10
N LYS A 489 15.87 6.61 -30.91
CA LYS A 489 17.00 7.43 -31.36
C LYS A 489 16.52 8.87 -31.39
N ASP A 490 16.83 9.60 -30.32
CA ASP A 490 16.40 10.98 -30.16
C ASP A 490 17.29 11.90 -31.01
N VAL A 491 16.69 12.53 -32.02
CA VAL A 491 17.36 13.46 -32.93
C VAL A 491 16.38 14.52 -33.42
N HIS A 492 16.84 15.76 -33.46
CA HIS A 492 16.12 16.86 -34.09
C HIS A 492 15.77 16.54 -35.55
N ILE A 493 14.57 16.90 -36.00
CA ILE A 493 14.07 16.49 -37.33
C ILE A 493 14.96 16.99 -38.47
N GLU A 494 15.55 18.17 -38.32
CA GLU A 494 16.48 18.79 -39.25
C GLU A 494 17.80 18.03 -39.41
N ASN A 495 18.18 17.21 -38.42
CA ASN A 495 19.42 16.43 -38.40
C ASN A 495 19.18 14.93 -38.62
N MET A 496 17.91 14.52 -38.72
CA MET A 496 17.54 13.11 -38.79
C MET A 496 17.88 12.51 -40.16
N ARG A 497 18.69 11.45 -40.17
CA ARG A 497 18.99 10.71 -41.40
C ARG A 497 17.89 9.69 -41.72
N LEU A 498 17.73 9.36 -43.00
CA LEU A 498 16.68 8.45 -43.46
C LEU A 498 16.82 7.03 -42.88
N ASP A 499 18.06 6.55 -42.70
CA ASP A 499 18.35 5.27 -42.05
C ASP A 499 17.94 5.29 -40.58
N GLU A 500 18.21 6.38 -39.85
CA GLU A 500 17.77 6.53 -38.45
C GLU A 500 16.25 6.56 -38.33
N TYR A 501 15.56 7.26 -39.24
CA TYR A 501 14.10 7.26 -39.31
C TYR A 501 13.55 5.84 -39.55
N ARG A 502 14.14 5.09 -40.48
CA ARG A 502 13.75 3.70 -40.79
C ARG A 502 14.03 2.75 -39.64
N ASP A 503 15.15 2.90 -38.94
CA ASP A 503 15.49 2.07 -37.79
C ASP A 503 14.48 2.23 -36.64
N VAL A 504 14.04 3.48 -36.38
CA VAL A 504 13.09 3.79 -35.32
C VAL A 504 11.67 3.36 -35.71
N THR A 505 11.25 3.63 -36.94
CA THR A 505 9.90 3.31 -37.42
C THR A 505 9.72 1.83 -37.75
N GLY A 506 10.78 1.12 -38.14
CA GLY A 506 10.73 -0.23 -38.69
C GLY A 506 9.97 -1.25 -37.84
N PRO A 507 10.35 -1.44 -36.56
CA PRO A 507 9.66 -2.38 -35.68
C PRO A 507 8.19 -2.03 -35.46
N LYS A 508 7.86 -0.73 -35.43
CA LYS A 508 6.50 -0.27 -35.16
C LYS A 508 5.60 -0.32 -36.40
N TYR A 509 6.16 -0.01 -37.56
CA TYR A 509 5.45 0.04 -38.84
C TYR A 509 5.48 -1.31 -39.56
N TYR A 510 6.62 -1.67 -40.16
CA TYR A 510 6.79 -2.91 -40.92
C TYR A 510 6.57 -4.12 -40.01
N GLY A 511 7.10 -4.07 -38.79
CA GLY A 511 6.93 -5.13 -37.80
C GLY A 511 5.47 -5.46 -37.50
N THR A 512 4.68 -4.45 -37.14
CA THR A 512 3.24 -4.61 -36.89
C THR A 512 2.50 -5.12 -38.13
N TRP A 513 2.83 -4.60 -39.31
CA TRP A 513 2.19 -4.99 -40.57
C TRP A 513 2.53 -6.44 -40.99
N ASN A 514 3.75 -6.89 -40.73
CA ASN A 514 4.17 -8.27 -40.98
C ASN A 514 3.47 -9.24 -40.03
N LEU A 515 3.42 -8.92 -38.75
CA LEU A 515 2.68 -9.72 -37.75
C LEU A 515 1.20 -9.81 -38.10
N HIS A 516 0.59 -8.71 -38.53
CA HIS A 516 -0.80 -8.68 -39.01
C HIS A 516 -1.06 -9.66 -40.16
N ARG A 517 -0.14 -9.74 -41.13
CA ARG A 517 -0.28 -10.57 -42.33
C ARG A 517 -0.09 -12.06 -42.06
N HIS A 518 0.82 -12.41 -41.15
CA HIS A 518 1.23 -13.81 -40.95
C HIS A 518 0.63 -14.47 -39.71
N LEU A 519 0.17 -13.71 -38.71
CA LEU A 519 -0.54 -14.29 -37.57
C LEU A 519 -1.99 -14.71 -37.92
N PRO A 520 -2.56 -15.66 -37.17
CA PRO A 520 -3.97 -16.01 -37.31
C PRO A 520 -4.91 -14.80 -37.15
N THR A 521 -6.08 -14.87 -37.77
CA THR A 521 -7.10 -13.82 -37.67
C THR A 521 -7.95 -13.93 -36.40
N ASP A 522 -8.05 -15.13 -35.82
CA ASP A 522 -8.88 -15.45 -34.66
C ASP A 522 -8.15 -15.26 -33.32
N LEU A 523 -7.38 -14.17 -33.20
CA LEU A 523 -6.73 -13.78 -31.96
C LEU A 523 -7.75 -13.18 -30.98
N ASP A 524 -7.65 -13.56 -29.72
CA ASP A 524 -8.38 -12.97 -28.60
C ASP A 524 -7.99 -11.49 -28.45
N PHE A 525 -6.71 -11.17 -28.64
CA PHE A 525 -6.21 -9.79 -28.60
C PHE A 525 -4.98 -9.56 -29.50
N PHE A 526 -4.85 -8.32 -30.00
CA PHE A 526 -3.67 -7.82 -30.70
C PHE A 526 -3.32 -6.46 -30.07
N LEU A 527 -2.50 -6.48 -29.04
CA LEU A 527 -2.15 -5.30 -28.27
C LEU A 527 -0.83 -4.71 -28.77
N MET A 528 -0.81 -3.41 -29.05
CA MET A 528 0.38 -2.66 -29.43
C MET A 528 0.73 -1.67 -28.31
N LEU A 529 1.97 -1.72 -27.84
CA LEU A 529 2.48 -0.74 -26.90
C LEU A 529 3.02 0.46 -27.68
N SER A 530 2.17 1.46 -27.81
CA SER A 530 2.45 2.76 -28.41
C SER A 530 3.04 3.72 -27.36
N SER A 531 3.10 5.00 -27.66
CA SER A 531 3.64 6.02 -26.75
C SER A 531 2.80 7.27 -26.80
N ILE A 532 2.62 7.90 -25.64
CA ILE A 532 2.00 9.22 -25.54
C ILE A 532 2.72 10.26 -26.43
N SER A 533 4.02 10.07 -26.72
CA SER A 533 4.79 10.92 -27.66
C SER A 533 4.13 11.06 -29.04
N GLY A 534 3.36 10.05 -29.48
CA GLY A 534 2.58 10.11 -30.73
C GLY A 534 1.36 11.04 -30.67
N VAL A 535 0.94 11.45 -29.47
CA VAL A 535 -0.23 12.30 -29.21
C VAL A 535 0.20 13.70 -28.77
N ILE A 536 1.07 13.81 -27.76
CA ILE A 536 1.52 15.11 -27.24
C ILE A 536 2.63 15.75 -28.09
N GLY A 537 3.36 14.92 -28.85
CA GLY A 537 4.65 15.29 -29.43
C GLY A 537 5.74 15.45 -28.37
N ASN A 538 6.97 15.09 -28.72
CA ASN A 538 8.15 15.40 -27.91
C ASN A 538 9.28 15.87 -28.83
N ALA A 539 10.03 16.87 -28.38
CA ALA A 539 11.18 17.37 -29.11
C ALA A 539 12.15 16.19 -29.34
N THR A 540 12.77 16.14 -30.53
CA THR A 540 13.72 15.08 -30.95
C THR A 540 13.13 13.69 -31.19
N GLN A 541 11.82 13.48 -31.01
CA GLN A 541 11.19 12.16 -31.12
C GLN A 541 10.29 12.00 -32.37
N ALA A 542 10.54 12.76 -33.44
CA ALA A 542 9.67 12.77 -34.62
C ALA A 542 9.46 11.37 -35.24
N ALA A 543 10.52 10.57 -35.41
CA ALA A 543 10.41 9.20 -35.92
C ALA A 543 9.66 8.27 -34.96
N TYR A 544 9.91 8.42 -33.65
CA TYR A 544 9.28 7.59 -32.63
C TYR A 544 7.78 7.90 -32.49
N ALA A 545 7.41 9.18 -32.55
CA ALA A 545 6.04 9.64 -32.63
C ALA A 545 5.35 9.08 -33.89
N ALA A 546 5.98 9.18 -35.06
CA ALA A 546 5.42 8.65 -36.31
C ALA A 546 5.11 7.14 -36.25
N GLY A 547 6.04 6.33 -35.71
CA GLY A 547 5.81 4.90 -35.52
C GLY A 547 4.70 4.59 -34.51
N SER A 548 4.56 5.41 -33.47
CA SER A 548 3.52 5.26 -32.44
C SER A 548 2.13 5.64 -33.01
N THR A 549 2.02 6.80 -33.65
CA THR A 549 0.78 7.23 -34.34
C THR A 549 0.33 6.24 -35.42
N PHE A 550 1.26 5.55 -36.09
CA PHE A 550 0.91 4.46 -36.99
C PHE A 550 0.21 3.30 -36.26
N MET A 551 0.71 2.85 -35.10
CA MET A 551 0.05 1.78 -34.33
C MET A 551 -1.36 2.19 -33.90
N ASP A 552 -1.53 3.45 -33.53
CA ASP A 552 -2.82 4.00 -33.09
C ASP A 552 -3.84 3.96 -34.22
N ALA A 553 -3.43 4.43 -35.41
CA ALA A 553 -4.25 4.35 -36.62
C ALA A 553 -4.47 2.90 -37.08
N PHE A 554 -3.45 2.04 -36.95
CA PHE A 554 -3.50 0.64 -37.33
C PHE A 554 -4.48 -0.15 -36.45
N ALA A 555 -4.59 0.16 -35.15
CA ALA A 555 -5.58 -0.45 -34.27
C ALA A 555 -7.01 -0.18 -34.78
N ALA A 556 -7.30 1.07 -35.16
CA ALA A 556 -8.60 1.43 -35.73
C ALA A 556 -8.84 0.76 -37.09
N TYR A 557 -7.81 0.66 -37.94
CA TYR A 557 -7.88 -0.06 -39.20
C TYR A 557 -8.17 -1.55 -39.01
N ARG A 558 -7.41 -2.25 -38.14
CA ARG A 558 -7.60 -3.68 -37.91
C ARG A 558 -8.97 -4.00 -37.33
N ARG A 559 -9.51 -3.14 -36.45
CA ARG A 559 -10.88 -3.25 -35.95
C ARG A 559 -11.94 -3.04 -37.02
N SER A 560 -11.70 -2.18 -38.01
CA SER A 560 -12.66 -1.99 -39.12
C SER A 560 -12.79 -3.23 -40.00
N LEU A 561 -11.80 -4.13 -39.96
CA LEU A 561 -11.85 -5.47 -40.56
C LEU A 561 -12.54 -6.52 -39.66
N GLY A 562 -13.07 -6.13 -38.49
CA GLY A 562 -13.65 -7.04 -37.51
C GLY A 562 -12.63 -7.83 -36.70
N LEU A 563 -11.34 -7.46 -36.74
CA LEU A 563 -10.26 -8.17 -36.06
C LEU A 563 -9.85 -7.45 -34.76
N SER A 564 -9.50 -8.23 -33.73
CA SER A 564 -9.05 -7.72 -32.44
C SER A 564 -7.81 -6.83 -32.59
N ALA A 565 -7.83 -5.65 -31.97
CA ALA A 565 -6.68 -4.75 -31.90
C ALA A 565 -6.82 -3.71 -30.78
N ALA A 566 -5.76 -3.33 -30.10
CA ALA A 566 -5.74 -2.16 -29.21
C ALA A 566 -4.36 -1.50 -29.27
N SER A 567 -4.32 -0.16 -29.26
CA SER A 567 -3.10 0.61 -29.06
C SER A 567 -3.12 1.24 -27.68
N LEU A 568 -2.06 1.03 -26.91
CA LEU A 568 -1.89 1.61 -25.58
C LEU A 568 -0.75 2.61 -25.61
N ASP A 569 -1.08 3.90 -25.55
CA ASP A 569 -0.12 5.00 -25.63
C ASP A 569 0.46 5.22 -24.24
N LEU A 570 1.55 4.50 -23.96
CA LEU A 570 2.17 4.51 -22.64
C LEU A 570 2.77 5.89 -22.35
N GLY A 571 2.43 6.42 -21.17
CA GLY A 571 3.14 7.53 -20.57
C GLY A 571 4.42 7.07 -19.86
N THR A 572 4.88 7.86 -18.89
CA THR A 572 6.08 7.55 -18.10
C THR A 572 5.85 6.31 -17.23
N ILE A 573 6.61 5.24 -17.45
CA ILE A 573 6.62 4.05 -16.59
C ILE A 573 7.77 4.18 -15.58
N THR A 574 7.47 4.14 -14.27
CA THR A 574 8.45 4.48 -13.23
C THR A 574 9.31 3.32 -12.77
N ASP A 575 8.75 2.12 -12.72
CA ASP A 575 9.40 1.01 -12.01
C ASP A 575 10.16 0.07 -12.95
N VAL A 576 9.80 0.07 -14.25
CA VAL A 576 10.40 -0.82 -15.26
C VAL A 576 10.50 -0.18 -16.64
N GLY A 577 11.47 -0.64 -17.42
CA GLY A 577 11.70 -0.18 -18.80
C GLY A 577 12.77 0.91 -18.90
N HIS A 578 12.85 1.55 -20.06
CA HIS A 578 13.94 2.47 -20.41
C HIS A 578 14.07 3.66 -19.44
N LEU A 579 12.95 4.09 -18.85
CA LEU A 579 12.90 5.25 -17.94
C LEU A 579 13.36 4.90 -16.51
N ALA A 580 13.00 3.72 -16.01
CA ALA A 580 13.52 3.20 -14.74
C ALA A 580 15.04 2.99 -14.77
N GLU A 581 15.60 2.72 -15.94
CA GLU A 581 17.05 2.63 -16.17
C GLU A 581 17.73 4.02 -16.28
N ASN A 582 16.96 5.12 -16.32
CA ASN A 582 17.44 6.51 -16.47
C ASN A 582 16.76 7.47 -15.45
N GLN A 583 17.22 7.43 -14.20
CA GLN A 583 16.60 8.14 -13.08
C GLN A 583 16.52 9.67 -13.25
N ASP A 584 17.52 10.28 -13.90
CA ASP A 584 17.53 11.73 -14.20
C ASP A 584 16.44 12.14 -15.19
N LEU A 585 16.06 11.25 -16.12
CA LEU A 585 14.97 11.48 -17.07
C LEU A 585 13.61 11.38 -16.37
N ALA A 586 13.46 10.44 -15.43
CA ALA A 586 12.23 10.28 -14.63
C ALA A 586 11.91 11.54 -13.81
N VAL A 587 12.91 12.09 -13.11
CA VAL A 587 12.77 13.32 -12.33
C VAL A 587 12.43 14.53 -13.21
N LYS A 588 13.00 14.62 -14.42
CA LYS A 588 12.68 15.68 -15.38
C LYS A 588 11.23 15.60 -15.87
N MET A 589 10.73 14.39 -16.17
CA MET A 589 9.35 14.21 -16.65
C MET A 589 8.32 14.50 -15.56
N GLU A 590 8.57 14.11 -14.31
CA GLU A 590 7.70 14.45 -13.18
C GLU A 590 7.57 15.97 -13.00
N ARG A 591 8.70 16.70 -13.11
CA ARG A 591 8.72 18.17 -13.04
C ARG A 591 7.98 18.86 -14.18
N GLN A 592 7.76 18.19 -15.31
CA GLN A 592 6.99 18.67 -16.46
C GLN A 592 5.48 18.33 -16.37
N GLY A 593 5.04 17.76 -15.24
CA GLY A 593 3.64 17.49 -14.95
C GLY A 593 3.15 16.12 -15.42
N PHE A 594 4.02 15.24 -15.92
CA PHE A 594 3.65 13.84 -16.17
C PHE A 594 3.47 13.09 -14.86
N GLN A 595 2.47 12.21 -14.84
CA GLN A 595 2.30 11.27 -13.73
C GLN A 595 2.97 9.94 -14.10
N GLY A 596 3.86 9.48 -13.22
CA GLY A 596 4.44 8.15 -13.30
C GLY A 596 3.37 7.06 -13.20
N THR A 597 3.50 6.04 -14.04
CA THR A 597 2.66 4.85 -14.04
C THR A 597 3.47 3.70 -13.42
N ASP A 598 3.03 3.22 -12.27
CA ASP A 598 3.63 2.06 -11.61
C ASP A 598 3.27 0.75 -12.33
N VAL A 599 3.94 -0.34 -11.94
CA VAL A 599 3.72 -1.67 -12.53
C VAL A 599 2.27 -2.16 -12.36
N ILE A 600 1.64 -1.93 -11.20
CA ILE A 600 0.27 -2.42 -10.93
C ILE A 600 -0.72 -1.74 -11.88
N THR A 601 -0.57 -0.43 -12.06
CA THR A 601 -1.38 0.39 -12.96
C THR A 601 -1.14 -0.02 -14.41
N LEU A 602 0.11 -0.26 -14.81
CA LEU A 602 0.46 -0.74 -16.14
C LEU A 602 -0.20 -2.09 -16.46
N LEU A 603 -0.13 -3.06 -15.54
CA LEU A 603 -0.75 -4.37 -15.73
C LEU A 603 -2.27 -4.27 -15.81
N SER A 604 -2.88 -3.40 -14.99
CA SER A 604 -4.32 -3.11 -15.05
C SER A 604 -4.73 -2.49 -16.39
N LEU A 605 -3.94 -1.55 -16.91
CA LEU A 605 -4.15 -0.95 -18.23
C LEU A 605 -4.06 -2.00 -19.35
N ILE A 606 -3.08 -2.90 -19.29
CA ILE A 606 -2.92 -4.01 -20.24
C ILE A 606 -4.13 -4.95 -20.18
N GLN A 607 -4.60 -5.30 -18.98
CA GLN A 607 -5.79 -6.14 -18.83
C GLN A 607 -7.05 -5.50 -19.42
N VAL A 608 -7.24 -4.19 -19.21
CA VAL A 608 -8.35 -3.43 -19.82
C VAL A 608 -8.23 -3.43 -21.34
N ALA A 609 -7.03 -3.16 -21.87
CA ALA A 609 -6.80 -3.13 -23.33
C ALA A 609 -7.00 -4.51 -23.98
N ILE A 610 -6.63 -5.59 -23.31
CA ILE A 610 -6.92 -6.97 -23.75
C ILE A 610 -8.43 -7.20 -23.75
N SER A 611 -9.12 -6.89 -22.66
CA SER A 611 -10.56 -7.12 -22.51
C SER A 611 -11.41 -6.32 -23.49
N GLN A 612 -10.92 -5.14 -23.90
CA GLN A 612 -11.58 -4.23 -24.84
C GLN A 612 -10.96 -4.28 -26.24
N SER A 613 -10.25 -5.34 -26.61
CA SER A 613 -9.60 -5.44 -27.93
C SER A 613 -10.58 -5.48 -29.12
N THR A 614 -11.86 -5.76 -28.89
CA THR A 614 -12.92 -5.83 -29.91
C THR A 614 -14.06 -4.83 -29.68
N SER A 615 -14.04 -4.09 -28.58
CA SER A 615 -15.12 -3.17 -28.17
C SER A 615 -14.55 -1.84 -27.67
N GLY A 616 -15.37 -0.77 -27.65
CA GLY A 616 -14.91 0.56 -27.21
C GLY A 616 -13.86 1.22 -28.13
N GLY A 617 -13.04 2.10 -27.56
CA GLY A 617 -11.99 2.83 -28.28
C GLY A 617 -10.80 1.96 -28.67
N ALA A 618 -10.23 2.18 -29.85
CA ALA A 618 -9.06 1.42 -30.34
C ALA A 618 -7.72 1.91 -29.79
N GLN A 619 -7.69 3.13 -29.25
CA GLN A 619 -6.51 3.82 -28.75
C GLN A 619 -6.79 4.27 -27.30
N PHE A 620 -5.83 3.99 -26.41
CA PHE A 620 -5.89 4.34 -25.00
C PHE A 620 -4.72 5.26 -24.65
N VAL A 621 -5.01 6.53 -24.37
CA VAL A 621 -3.99 7.51 -23.96
C VAL A 621 -3.80 7.49 -22.46
N THR A 622 -2.57 7.29 -21.98
CA THR A 622 -2.26 7.09 -20.56
C THR A 622 -1.22 8.08 -20.04
N GLY A 623 -1.04 8.18 -18.72
CA GLY A 623 0.04 8.95 -18.10
C GLY A 623 -0.05 10.48 -18.23
N LEU A 624 -1.21 11.02 -18.62
CA LEU A 624 -1.45 12.46 -18.75
C LEU A 624 -1.41 13.21 -17.41
N GLY A 625 -1.62 12.51 -16.29
CA GLY A 625 -1.63 13.09 -14.95
C GLY A 625 -2.74 14.14 -14.74
N ARG A 626 -2.50 15.06 -13.80
CA ARG A 626 -3.38 16.22 -13.56
C ARG A 626 -2.81 17.44 -14.25
N TRP A 627 -3.63 18.12 -15.06
CA TRP A 627 -3.22 19.38 -15.67
C TRP A 627 -3.03 20.47 -14.61
N LYS A 628 -1.91 21.19 -14.69
CA LYS A 628 -1.55 22.31 -13.84
C LYS A 628 -1.06 23.46 -14.72
N GLU A 629 -1.75 24.59 -14.70
CA GLU A 629 -1.52 25.72 -15.62
C GLU A 629 -0.06 26.20 -15.67
N THR A 630 0.65 26.18 -14.55
CA THR A 630 2.04 26.69 -14.45
C THR A 630 3.13 25.62 -14.56
N VAL A 631 2.77 24.33 -14.51
CA VAL A 631 3.73 23.20 -14.43
C VAL A 631 3.65 22.28 -15.64
N SER A 632 2.44 22.07 -16.18
CA SER A 632 2.23 21.17 -17.32
C SER A 632 2.86 21.73 -18.60
N LEU A 633 3.36 20.83 -19.46
CA LEU A 633 3.94 21.18 -20.76
C LEU A 633 3.02 22.09 -21.60
N GLY A 634 3.63 23.05 -22.30
CA GLY A 634 2.94 23.92 -23.24
C GLY A 634 2.19 23.18 -24.36
N ASN A 635 2.61 21.96 -24.69
CA ASN A 635 1.94 21.08 -25.66
C ASN A 635 0.48 20.80 -25.26
N PHE A 636 0.17 20.78 -23.95
CA PHE A 636 -1.19 20.61 -23.46
C PHE A 636 -2.09 21.82 -23.76
N ASN A 637 -1.56 22.95 -24.24
CA ASN A 637 -2.37 24.10 -24.67
C ASN A 637 -3.04 23.87 -26.03
N ALA A 638 -2.62 22.86 -26.80
CA ALA A 638 -3.24 22.53 -28.07
C ALA A 638 -4.77 22.28 -27.90
N PRO A 639 -5.60 22.65 -28.88
CA PRO A 639 -7.06 22.42 -28.83
C PRO A 639 -7.46 20.95 -28.60
N LEU A 640 -6.61 20.02 -29.02
CA LEU A 640 -6.76 18.58 -28.76
C LEU A 640 -7.01 18.24 -27.27
N PHE A 641 -6.37 18.96 -26.35
CA PHE A 641 -6.42 18.72 -24.91
C PHE A 641 -7.44 19.61 -24.16
N SER A 642 -8.34 20.30 -24.87
CA SER A 642 -9.27 21.25 -24.24
C SER A 642 -10.13 20.62 -23.14
N HIS A 643 -10.68 19.42 -23.36
CA HIS A 643 -11.46 18.69 -22.36
C HIS A 643 -10.61 18.20 -21.19
N PHE A 644 -9.38 17.74 -21.46
CA PHE A 644 -8.43 17.36 -20.43
C PHE A 644 -8.12 18.55 -19.50
N ARG A 645 -7.84 19.74 -20.05
CA ARG A 645 -7.64 20.96 -19.25
C ARG A 645 -8.90 21.34 -18.47
N PHE A 646 -10.05 21.38 -19.14
CA PHE A 646 -11.33 21.76 -18.53
C PHE A 646 -11.67 20.92 -17.30
N LYS A 647 -11.36 19.61 -17.32
CA LYS A 647 -11.56 18.71 -16.18
C LYS A 647 -10.85 19.15 -14.89
N PHE A 648 -9.73 19.86 -15.02
CA PHE A 648 -8.93 20.34 -13.88
C PHE A 648 -9.03 21.86 -13.65
N GLN A 649 -9.69 22.59 -14.55
CA GLN A 649 -10.05 24.00 -14.37
C GLN A 649 -11.15 24.11 -13.29
N GLY A 650 -10.72 24.38 -12.06
CA GLY A 650 -11.58 24.45 -10.87
C GLY A 650 -10.95 23.87 -9.60
N TYR A 651 -9.91 23.03 -9.73
CA TYR A 651 -9.11 22.54 -8.59
C TYR A 651 -8.07 23.55 -8.09
N ALA A 652 -7.91 24.67 -8.78
CA ALA A 652 -7.01 25.78 -8.43
C ALA A 652 -7.56 26.72 -7.32
N GLY A 653 -8.44 26.23 -6.45
CA GLY A 653 -9.02 27.02 -5.36
C GLY A 653 -8.11 27.24 -4.14
N SER A 654 -6.87 26.75 -4.13
CA SER A 654 -6.04 26.73 -2.91
C SER A 654 -4.55 27.03 -3.08
N THR A 655 -4.10 27.49 -4.25
CA THR A 655 -2.70 27.96 -4.40
C THR A 655 -2.70 29.43 -4.77
N ALA A 656 -2.21 30.23 -3.81
CA ALA A 656 -2.06 31.68 -3.77
C ALA A 656 -2.22 32.43 -5.11
N LEU A 657 -3.10 33.46 -5.08
CA LEU A 657 -3.29 34.47 -6.13
C LEU A 657 -2.00 35.13 -6.67
N GLY A 658 -0.86 34.99 -5.99
CA GLY A 658 0.41 35.64 -6.34
C GLY A 658 1.14 35.12 -7.58
N ASP A 659 0.70 34.02 -8.21
CA ASP A 659 1.38 33.44 -9.39
C ASP A 659 0.59 33.44 -10.70
N SER A 660 -0.59 34.07 -10.69
CA SER A 660 -1.36 34.29 -11.92
C SER A 660 -0.91 35.58 -12.63
N MET A 661 -1.14 35.68 -13.95
CA MET A 661 -0.86 36.91 -14.71
C MET A 661 -1.64 38.12 -14.15
N GLU A 662 -2.84 37.87 -13.62
CA GLU A 662 -3.66 38.86 -12.90
C GLU A 662 -3.00 39.27 -11.56
N GLY A 663 -2.47 38.29 -10.81
CA GLY A 663 -1.76 38.50 -9.54
C GLY A 663 -0.49 39.33 -9.70
N LEU A 664 0.30 39.06 -10.73
CA LEU A 664 1.49 39.85 -11.05
C LEU A 664 1.14 41.30 -11.42
N LYS A 665 0.02 41.52 -12.14
CA LYS A 665 -0.48 42.88 -12.42
C LYS A 665 -0.90 43.61 -11.16
N ILE A 666 -1.52 42.91 -10.21
CA ILE A 666 -1.94 43.46 -8.91
C ILE A 666 -0.72 43.80 -8.03
N GLU A 667 0.25 42.89 -7.92
CA GLU A 667 1.48 43.11 -7.13
C GLU A 667 2.33 44.26 -7.67
N ILE A 668 2.51 44.33 -8.99
CA ILE A 668 3.20 45.47 -9.62
C ILE A 668 2.38 46.76 -9.48
N GLY A 669 1.04 46.67 -9.49
CA GLY A 669 0.14 47.80 -9.27
C GLY A 669 0.16 48.35 -7.85
N GLY A 670 0.49 47.53 -6.85
CA GLY A 670 0.59 47.89 -5.43
C GLY A 670 1.94 48.47 -4.99
N ALA A 671 2.97 48.41 -5.84
CA ALA A 671 4.29 48.96 -5.55
C ALA A 671 4.28 50.50 -5.58
N LYS A 672 4.83 51.15 -4.53
CA LYS A 672 4.82 52.62 -4.39
C LYS A 672 6.06 53.31 -4.95
N THR A 673 7.14 52.55 -5.20
CA THR A 673 8.40 53.07 -5.73
C THR A 673 8.89 52.20 -6.90
N VAL A 674 9.72 52.78 -7.76
CA VAL A 674 10.36 52.08 -8.88
C VAL A 674 11.16 50.87 -8.38
N ASP A 675 11.87 51.01 -7.26
CA ASP A 675 12.68 49.94 -6.67
C ASP A 675 11.83 48.76 -6.18
N GLN A 676 10.67 49.03 -5.58
CA GLN A 676 9.75 47.97 -5.14
C GLN A 676 9.17 47.20 -6.33
N ALA A 677 8.80 47.91 -7.41
CA ALA A 677 8.31 47.27 -8.63
C ALA A 677 9.42 46.47 -9.34
N ALA A 678 10.66 47.01 -9.36
CA ALA A 678 11.81 46.33 -9.95
C ALA A 678 12.11 45.00 -9.25
N VAL A 679 11.97 44.92 -7.92
CA VAL A 679 12.15 43.66 -7.17
C VAL A 679 11.08 42.62 -7.54
N VAL A 680 9.80 43.02 -7.61
CA VAL A 680 8.70 42.13 -8.02
C VAL A 680 8.89 41.63 -9.45
N ILE A 681 9.26 42.53 -10.36
CA ILE A 681 9.53 42.21 -11.77
C ILE A 681 10.74 41.27 -11.89
N CYS A 682 11.80 41.51 -11.12
CA CYS A 682 13.01 40.68 -11.11
C CYS A 682 12.72 39.25 -10.65
N ASN A 683 11.90 39.09 -9.61
CA ASN A 683 11.47 37.77 -9.14
C ASN A 683 10.58 37.05 -10.16
N ALA A 684 9.73 37.78 -10.88
CA ALA A 684 8.89 37.21 -11.94
C ALA A 684 9.72 36.80 -13.17
N LEU A 685 10.68 37.63 -13.59
CA LEU A 685 11.61 37.32 -14.68
C LEU A 685 12.51 36.13 -14.34
N SER A 686 13.07 36.10 -13.12
CA SER A 686 13.90 34.99 -12.64
C SER A 686 13.12 33.66 -12.68
N ARG A 687 11.87 33.65 -12.23
CA ARG A 687 11.00 32.46 -12.31
C ARG A 687 10.68 32.06 -13.75
N LYS A 688 10.41 33.03 -14.63
CA LYS A 688 10.11 32.77 -16.04
C LYS A 688 11.30 32.20 -16.80
N ILE A 689 12.49 32.72 -16.55
CA ILE A 689 13.75 32.26 -17.16
C ILE A 689 14.18 30.91 -16.56
N ALA A 690 14.10 30.74 -15.23
CA ALA A 690 14.33 29.46 -14.56
C ALA A 690 13.41 28.35 -15.10
N SER A 691 12.14 28.67 -15.32
CA SER A 691 11.16 27.77 -15.95
C SER A 691 11.53 27.40 -17.38
N HIS A 692 11.95 28.35 -18.21
CA HIS A 692 12.39 28.07 -19.59
C HIS A 692 13.67 27.24 -19.65
N LEU A 693 14.61 27.47 -18.74
CA LEU A 693 15.91 26.80 -18.72
C LEU A 693 15.91 25.53 -17.87
N SER A 694 14.80 25.22 -17.20
CA SER A 694 14.65 24.05 -16.33
C SER A 694 15.70 23.99 -15.20
N VAL A 695 16.07 25.15 -14.63
CA VAL A 695 16.98 25.28 -13.48
C VAL A 695 16.26 25.88 -12.27
N SER A 696 16.77 25.68 -11.05
CA SER A 696 16.22 26.34 -9.85
C SER A 696 16.36 27.87 -9.98
N VAL A 697 15.38 28.61 -9.47
CA VAL A 697 15.44 30.08 -9.36
C VAL A 697 16.66 30.51 -8.53
N GLU A 698 17.08 29.69 -7.58
CA GLU A 698 18.27 29.90 -6.73
C GLU A 698 19.60 29.83 -7.51
N ASN A 699 19.60 29.16 -8.67
CA ASN A 699 20.76 29.05 -9.55
C ASN A 699 20.80 30.17 -10.61
N ILE A 700 19.80 31.06 -10.62
CA ILE A 700 19.78 32.22 -11.49
C ILE A 700 20.33 33.42 -10.70
N ASN A 701 21.47 33.96 -11.15
CA ASN A 701 22.04 35.20 -10.64
C ASN A 701 21.44 36.42 -11.38
N PRO A 702 20.68 37.30 -10.70
CA PRO A 702 20.06 38.47 -11.33
C PRO A 702 21.03 39.50 -11.91
N SER A 703 22.32 39.45 -11.53
CA SER A 703 23.35 40.36 -12.02
C SER A 703 23.96 39.96 -13.36
N ASN A 704 23.66 38.77 -13.88
CA ASN A 704 24.20 38.32 -15.17
C ASN A 704 23.28 38.72 -16.33
N PRO A 705 23.84 39.01 -17.53
CA PRO A 705 23.07 39.21 -18.75
C PRO A 705 22.17 38.01 -19.08
N VAL A 706 20.95 38.29 -19.55
CA VAL A 706 19.96 37.25 -19.90
C VAL A 706 20.51 36.27 -20.96
N SER A 707 21.35 36.74 -21.88
CA SER A 707 22.01 35.93 -22.92
C SER A 707 22.98 34.88 -22.36
N GLU A 708 23.57 35.11 -21.18
CA GLU A 708 24.55 34.19 -20.56
C GLU A 708 23.89 32.88 -20.12
N TYR A 709 22.57 32.91 -19.92
CA TYR A 709 21.77 31.74 -19.58
C TYR A 709 21.28 30.94 -20.80
N GLY A 710 21.81 31.20 -22.00
CA GLY A 710 21.44 30.47 -23.21
C GLY A 710 20.10 30.90 -23.83
N VAL A 711 19.60 32.10 -23.46
CA VAL A 711 18.42 32.71 -24.06
C VAL A 711 18.76 33.17 -25.48
N ASP A 712 18.24 32.46 -26.47
CA ASP A 712 18.39 32.79 -27.89
C ASP A 712 17.38 33.86 -28.37
N SER A 713 17.42 34.20 -29.66
CA SER A 713 16.52 35.18 -30.25
C SER A 713 15.04 34.75 -30.27
N HIS A 714 14.73 33.46 -30.15
CA HIS A 714 13.36 32.95 -30.09
C HIS A 714 12.79 33.10 -28.68
N VAL A 715 13.53 32.67 -27.66
CA VAL A 715 13.15 32.83 -26.25
C VAL A 715 13.06 34.33 -25.88
N ALA A 716 13.89 35.19 -26.45
CA ALA A 716 13.79 36.63 -26.26
C ALA A 716 12.50 37.24 -26.86
N VAL A 717 11.97 36.68 -27.96
CA VAL A 717 10.67 37.09 -28.53
C VAL A 717 9.52 36.66 -27.63
N GLU A 718 9.57 35.44 -27.09
CA GLU A 718 8.58 34.95 -26.13
C GLU A 718 8.58 35.79 -24.84
N LEU A 719 9.76 36.08 -24.30
CA LEU A 719 9.93 36.90 -23.11
C LEU A 719 9.41 38.32 -23.34
N ARG A 720 9.68 38.93 -24.50
CA ARG A 720 9.11 40.23 -24.89
C ARG A 720 7.58 40.21 -24.92
N ASN A 721 7.00 39.20 -25.56
CA ASN A 721 5.55 39.08 -25.68
C ASN A 721 4.90 38.86 -24.31
N TRP A 722 5.55 38.10 -23.44
CA TRP A 722 5.12 37.91 -22.06
C TRP A 722 5.20 39.20 -21.25
N ILE A 723 6.34 39.92 -21.26
CA ILE A 723 6.50 41.23 -20.59
C ILE A 723 5.43 42.22 -21.07
N SER A 724 5.18 42.28 -22.37
CA SER A 724 4.16 43.17 -22.95
C SER A 724 2.75 42.86 -22.45
N ARG A 725 2.40 41.57 -22.28
CA ARG A 725 1.07 41.15 -21.80
C ARG A 725 0.91 41.26 -20.28
N SER A 726 1.95 40.91 -19.52
CA SER A 726 1.89 40.81 -18.06
C SER A 726 2.25 42.12 -17.35
N MET A 727 3.11 42.94 -17.94
CA MET A 727 3.64 44.16 -17.33
C MET A 727 3.24 45.44 -18.06
N ASP A 728 2.46 45.33 -19.16
CA ASP A 728 1.98 46.43 -20.00
C ASP A 728 3.11 47.36 -20.48
N CYS A 729 4.29 46.78 -20.75
CA CYS A 729 5.50 47.49 -21.16
C CYS A 729 6.16 46.81 -22.37
N THR A 730 6.59 47.60 -23.36
CA THR A 730 7.25 47.10 -24.55
C THR A 730 8.74 47.40 -24.51
N ILE A 731 9.57 46.36 -24.62
CA ILE A 731 11.04 46.47 -24.64
C ILE A 731 11.60 45.86 -25.95
N PRO A 732 12.58 46.51 -26.59
CA PRO A 732 13.28 45.94 -27.75
C PRO A 732 14.02 44.64 -27.40
N ILE A 733 14.04 43.67 -28.32
CA ILE A 733 14.71 42.36 -28.13
C ILE A 733 16.19 42.53 -27.83
N LEU A 734 16.86 43.49 -28.49
CA LEU A 734 18.27 43.80 -28.26
C LEU A 734 18.55 44.26 -26.82
N GLU A 735 17.61 44.98 -26.18
CA GLU A 735 17.74 45.38 -24.78
C GLU A 735 17.54 44.18 -23.83
N ILE A 736 16.60 43.28 -24.15
CA ILE A 736 16.36 42.05 -23.37
C ILE A 736 17.60 41.15 -23.35
N LEU A 737 18.30 41.04 -24.48
CA LEU A 737 19.49 40.19 -24.60
C LEU A 737 20.75 40.82 -24.00
N ALA A 738 20.86 42.15 -24.00
CA ALA A 738 22.07 42.86 -23.59
C ALA A 738 22.12 43.23 -22.09
N MET A 739 20.98 43.36 -21.43
CA MET A 739 20.90 43.79 -20.03
C MET A 739 20.97 42.61 -19.04
N SER A 740 21.48 42.87 -17.84
CA SER A 740 21.26 41.96 -16.70
C SER A 740 19.79 41.93 -16.30
N MET A 741 19.34 40.86 -15.64
CA MET A 741 17.95 40.78 -15.20
C MET A 741 17.58 41.91 -14.23
N LEU A 742 18.51 42.35 -13.39
CA LEU A 742 18.31 43.46 -12.48
C LEU A 742 18.11 44.78 -13.25
N GLU A 743 18.96 45.07 -14.24
CA GLU A 743 18.85 46.26 -15.09
C GLU A 743 17.57 46.25 -15.93
N LEU A 744 17.22 45.09 -16.51
CA LEU A 744 16.00 44.91 -17.27
C LEU A 744 14.77 45.14 -16.40
N SER A 745 14.78 44.66 -15.16
CA SER A 745 13.68 44.86 -14.20
C SER A 745 13.50 46.32 -13.81
N HIS A 746 14.60 47.03 -13.55
CA HIS A 746 14.56 48.48 -13.33
C HIS A 746 14.07 49.23 -14.56
N ARG A 747 14.50 48.84 -15.77
CA ARG A 747 14.07 49.47 -17.02
C ARG A 747 12.57 49.31 -17.28
N ILE A 748 12.01 48.12 -17.01
CA ILE A 748 10.56 47.86 -17.11
C ILE A 748 9.81 48.69 -16.06
N ALA A 749 10.30 48.71 -14.82
CA ALA A 749 9.70 49.50 -13.75
C ALA A 749 9.68 51.00 -14.08
N SER A 750 10.81 51.58 -14.50
CA SER A 750 10.92 52.99 -14.85
C SER A 750 9.97 53.40 -15.99
N LYS A 751 9.93 52.65 -17.09
CA LYS A 751 9.02 52.95 -18.21
C LYS A 751 7.53 52.92 -17.80
N ARG A 752 7.17 52.02 -16.88
CA ARG A 752 5.80 51.91 -16.37
C ARG A 752 5.42 53.06 -15.44
N PHE A 753 6.36 53.58 -14.65
CA PHE A 753 6.13 54.75 -13.79
C PHE A 753 6.16 56.08 -14.56
N GLU A 754 6.97 56.20 -15.62
CA GLU A 754 6.97 57.37 -16.51
C GLU A 754 5.64 57.51 -17.28
N GLY A 755 5.02 56.40 -17.70
CA GLY A 755 3.73 56.39 -18.40
C GLY A 755 2.49 56.65 -17.53
N LYS A 756 2.64 56.93 -16.22
CA LYS A 756 1.55 57.30 -15.30
C LYS A 756 1.50 58.80 -14.96
N SER A 757 2.40 59.61 -15.54
CA SER A 757 2.47 61.07 -15.33
C SER A 757 1.92 61.90 -16.50
N GLU A 758 1.00 61.34 -17.30
CA GLU A 758 0.17 62.09 -18.28
C GLU A 758 -1.31 62.01 -17.93
#